data_AF-A0A377FNG6-F1
#
_entry.id   AF-A0A377FNG6-F1
#
_cell.length_a   1.000
_cell.length_b   1.000
_cell.length_c   1.000
_cell.angle_alpha   90.00
_cell.angle_beta   90.00
_cell.angle_gamma   90.00
#
_symmetry.space_group_name_H-M   'P 1'
#
loop_
_entity.id
_entity.type
_entity.pdbx_description
1 polymer ?
#
loop_
_entity_poly.entity_id
_entity_poly.type
_entity_poly.pdbx_seq_one_letter_code
_entity_poly.pdbx_strand_id
1 'polypeptide(L)'
;MMNTMSSESKKQKRLSEETCKELYAKYETPERVIRHCKAVGETGAVIASALNKSGFNFDVSLVRAAGLIHDLMRKSENHGEAAADLLESLGYMQEANAVRNHMRYEFNVPENITETDIFCLADRLVKEDKYVGIDERVDYLIDKPGKTAERTEILMKKKEETKIFIKALEIRMGLRIDSLFRYDDSKKKIDRLLKRVEKPARYIGSEKNICKKKPQNKLRFAFAFPDLYEIGMSYMGLQVLYNIINLDDEIYCERVFAPAQDMAALMREEKLDLFTLETKTSVRDMNVLGFTLQYEMSYTNILDMLSLAGITFKSEDRTEDEPLIIAGGPCAYNPEPLSDFIDVFLIGDGEELLPYFLKKYKKSLEKGISKRDFLKSIVKTDGVYIPSFYDVIYKDDNTVKEYIPLIEEAPKRVKRALISEIEDIPFPERPMVPFIDTVHDRAVVETFRGCTRGCRFCQAGMIYRPIRERSKETIERIVERQLDTTGHDELSLLSLSTSDYSDFEALATSVMDKCADRNVALSLPSLRLDSFSFTVLQEIQKYRKSGLTFAPEAGTQRLRDVINKGITEDDIFSAVRQAIELGWNNIKLYFMIGHPTETDEDLEGIADIAKRILQIKKEVGKGGRFNVTVSVSNFVPKAFTPFQWMGQNSLEEFRRKHDFLRGLLYVKGITFNYHDDFTSVLEAVFARGDRRTGKLLLQAYEEGCVRDSWSECFDEEKWRKAIRKNGIDIEFYTQRERDVDEVLPWYIIDSSVSEEYLKLEWKRAKVAQITPDCRNGCTGCGINRRTVCKLGGIYE
;
A
#
# COMPACT_ATOMS: atom_id res chain seq x y z
N MET A 1 68.01 -15.38 32.08
CA MET A 1 67.29 -15.17 33.35
C MET A 1 66.59 -13.82 33.31
N MET A 2 65.26 -13.80 33.22
CA MET A 2 64.43 -12.68 33.70
C MET A 2 62.98 -13.17 33.84
N ASN A 3 62.54 -13.31 35.09
CA ASN A 3 61.13 -13.27 35.52
C ASN A 3 60.52 -11.89 35.15
N THR A 4 59.22 -11.57 35.09
CA THR A 4 57.91 -12.24 35.27
C THR A 4 56.84 -11.29 34.66
N MET A 5 55.53 -11.55 34.53
CA MET A 5 54.63 -12.59 35.08
C MET A 5 53.76 -13.21 33.98
N SER A 6 53.09 -14.32 34.29
CA SER A 6 51.85 -14.75 33.64
C SER A 6 50.69 -13.91 34.19
N SER A 7 49.89 -13.27 33.32
CA SER A 7 48.58 -12.74 33.72
C SER A 7 47.55 -13.86 33.65
N GLU A 8 47.48 -14.66 34.72
CA GLU A 8 46.40 -15.62 34.90
C GLU A 8 45.05 -14.90 34.90
N SER A 9 44.23 -15.14 33.88
CA SER A 9 42.84 -14.70 33.88
C SER A 9 42.10 -15.45 34.99
N LYS A 10 41.94 -14.80 36.15
CA LYS A 10 41.07 -15.31 37.23
C LYS A 10 39.70 -15.61 36.63
N LYS A 11 39.34 -16.89 36.52
CA LYS A 11 37.96 -17.30 36.22
C LYS A 11 37.06 -16.67 37.26
N GLN A 12 36.25 -15.69 36.84
CA GLN A 12 35.28 -15.06 37.73
C GLN A 12 34.31 -16.12 38.24
N LYS A 13 34.00 -16.05 39.54
CA LYS A 13 33.04 -16.95 40.19
C LYS A 13 31.64 -16.53 39.76
N ARG A 14 30.83 -17.48 39.29
CA ARG A 14 29.49 -17.24 38.73
C ARG A 14 28.46 -18.16 39.37
N LEU A 15 27.23 -17.69 39.54
CA LEU A 15 26.17 -18.52 40.12
C LEU A 15 25.75 -19.65 39.16
N SER A 16 25.55 -20.83 39.71
CA SER A 16 24.87 -21.94 39.06
C SER A 16 23.42 -22.03 39.55
N GLU A 17 22.56 -22.70 38.78
CA GLU A 17 21.18 -22.97 39.23
C GLU A 17 21.14 -23.81 40.51
N GLU A 18 22.06 -24.75 40.70
CA GLU A 18 22.22 -25.52 41.94
C GLU A 18 22.47 -24.60 43.15
N THR A 19 23.42 -23.66 43.03
CA THR A 19 23.67 -22.68 44.10
C THR A 19 22.48 -21.75 44.33
N CYS A 20 21.73 -21.37 43.29
CA CYS A 20 20.48 -20.62 43.48
C CYS A 20 19.43 -21.43 44.28
N LYS A 21 19.27 -22.73 44.00
CA LYS A 21 18.37 -23.63 44.75
C LYS A 21 18.77 -23.73 46.23
N GLU A 22 20.07 -23.89 46.50
CA GLU A 22 20.61 -23.92 47.87
C GLU A 22 20.33 -22.60 48.62
N LEU A 23 20.51 -21.46 47.96
CA LEU A 23 20.23 -20.14 48.54
C LEU A 23 18.74 -19.94 48.83
N TYR A 24 17.83 -20.29 47.91
CA TYR A 24 16.39 -20.20 48.19
C TYR A 24 15.96 -21.03 49.41
N ALA A 25 16.52 -22.24 49.55
CA ALA A 25 16.25 -23.10 50.69
C ALA A 25 16.79 -22.50 51.99
N LYS A 26 18.02 -21.96 51.96
CA LYS A 26 18.68 -21.33 53.12
C LYS A 26 17.98 -20.06 53.62
N TYR A 27 17.40 -19.26 52.73
CA TYR A 27 16.74 -17.99 53.06
C TYR A 27 15.20 -18.07 53.06
N GLU A 28 14.64 -19.27 52.96
CA GLU A 28 13.20 -19.54 52.94
C GLU A 28 12.44 -18.65 51.93
N THR A 29 12.98 -18.52 50.72
CA THR A 29 12.38 -17.71 49.66
C THR A 29 11.04 -18.33 49.25
N PRO A 30 9.92 -17.59 49.28
CA PRO A 30 8.60 -18.17 49.00
C PRO A 30 8.51 -18.76 47.60
N GLU A 31 7.82 -19.90 47.44
CA GLU A 31 7.78 -20.64 46.16
C GLU A 31 7.30 -19.78 44.97
N ARG A 32 6.31 -18.89 45.18
CA ARG A 32 5.84 -17.92 44.18
C ARG A 32 6.95 -16.98 43.68
N VAL A 33 7.90 -16.62 44.55
CA VAL A 33 9.05 -15.77 44.22
C VAL A 33 10.09 -16.58 43.45
N ILE A 34 10.33 -17.83 43.84
CA ILE A 34 11.21 -18.75 43.10
C ILE A 34 10.70 -18.96 41.66
N ARG A 35 9.39 -19.15 41.45
CA ARG A 35 8.82 -19.28 40.10
C ARG A 35 8.97 -17.98 39.30
N HIS A 36 8.79 -16.82 39.93
CA HIS A 36 9.03 -15.52 39.31
C HIS A 36 10.48 -15.33 38.86
N CYS A 37 11.44 -15.53 39.76
CA CYS A 37 12.87 -15.48 39.45
C CYS A 37 13.27 -16.38 38.27
N LYS A 38 12.73 -17.60 38.20
CA LYS A 38 12.97 -18.50 37.06
C LYS A 38 12.44 -17.92 35.76
N ALA A 39 11.21 -17.41 35.75
CA ALA A 39 10.61 -16.80 34.58
C ALA A 39 11.36 -15.53 34.11
N VAL A 40 11.84 -14.70 35.04
CA VAL A 40 12.70 -13.54 34.75
C VAL A 40 14.05 -13.99 34.16
N GLY A 41 14.72 -14.96 34.78
CA GLY A 41 16.00 -15.49 34.30
C GLY A 41 15.92 -16.07 32.88
N GLU A 42 14.87 -16.84 32.57
CA GLU A 42 14.69 -17.37 31.22
C GLU A 42 14.25 -16.31 30.20
N THR A 43 13.39 -15.37 30.59
CA THR A 43 13.00 -14.23 29.73
C THR A 43 14.23 -13.41 29.33
N GLY A 44 15.09 -13.06 30.30
CA GLY A 44 16.34 -12.35 30.05
C GLY A 44 17.30 -13.17 29.18
N ALA A 45 17.42 -14.48 29.41
CA ALA A 45 18.28 -15.36 28.62
C ALA A 45 17.83 -15.46 27.14
N VAL A 46 16.52 -15.51 26.89
CA VAL A 46 15.94 -15.51 25.53
C VAL A 46 16.24 -14.19 24.82
N ILE A 47 16.01 -13.04 25.48
CA ILE A 47 16.27 -11.71 24.91
C ILE A 47 17.78 -11.54 24.61
N ALA A 48 18.66 -11.85 25.57
CA ALA A 48 20.11 -11.80 25.38
C ALA A 48 20.59 -12.70 24.24
N SER A 49 20.04 -13.91 24.12
CA SER A 49 20.38 -14.84 23.05
C SER A 49 19.95 -14.34 21.66
N ALA A 50 18.79 -13.67 21.57
CA ALA A 50 18.30 -13.08 20.33
C ALA A 50 19.08 -11.82 19.93
N LEU A 51 19.53 -11.02 20.90
CA LEU A 51 20.47 -9.92 20.69
C LEU A 51 21.83 -10.44 20.20
N ASN A 52 22.37 -11.50 20.81
CA ASN A 52 23.66 -12.06 20.39
C ASN A 52 23.62 -12.61 18.95
N LYS A 53 22.51 -13.25 18.54
CA LYS A 53 22.25 -13.62 17.13
C LYS A 53 22.22 -12.42 16.18
N SER A 54 21.97 -11.23 16.71
CA SER A 54 21.91 -9.95 15.97
C SER A 54 23.25 -9.18 15.99
N GLY A 55 24.32 -9.75 16.58
CA GLY A 55 25.68 -9.19 16.57
C GLY A 55 26.16 -8.62 17.90
N PHE A 56 25.36 -8.70 18.97
CA PHE A 56 25.80 -8.35 20.33
C PHE A 56 26.60 -9.50 20.98
N ASN A 57 27.24 -9.23 22.13
CA ASN A 57 28.05 -10.20 22.86
C ASN A 57 27.77 -10.16 24.37
N PHE A 58 26.48 -10.23 24.74
CA PHE A 58 26.04 -10.28 26.13
C PHE A 58 26.31 -11.63 26.78
N ASP A 59 26.71 -11.61 28.05
CA ASP A 59 26.80 -12.83 28.86
C ASP A 59 25.40 -13.32 29.26
N VAL A 60 24.84 -14.20 28.43
CA VAL A 60 23.53 -14.85 28.65
C VAL A 60 23.46 -15.55 30.02
N SER A 61 24.58 -16.09 30.51
CA SER A 61 24.65 -16.75 31.82
C SER A 61 24.57 -15.74 32.96
N LEU A 62 25.12 -14.53 32.80
CA LEU A 62 25.01 -13.44 33.78
C LEU A 62 23.57 -12.95 33.88
N VAL A 63 22.94 -12.70 32.73
CA VAL A 63 21.53 -12.28 32.66
C VAL A 63 20.61 -13.32 33.31
N ARG A 64 20.79 -14.61 33.01
CA ARG A 64 20.02 -15.70 33.63
C ARG A 64 20.25 -15.76 35.15
N ALA A 65 21.51 -15.70 35.59
CA ALA A 65 21.86 -15.78 37.01
C ALA A 65 21.33 -14.60 37.83
N ALA A 66 21.44 -13.38 37.31
CA ALA A 66 20.85 -12.19 37.92
C ALA A 66 19.33 -12.31 38.04
N GLY A 67 18.65 -12.72 36.96
CA GLY A 67 17.20 -12.97 36.96
C GLY A 67 16.78 -14.04 37.97
N LEU A 68 17.55 -15.11 38.13
CA LEU A 68 17.30 -16.12 39.17
C LEU A 68 17.43 -15.54 40.59
N ILE A 69 18.43 -14.69 40.87
CA ILE A 69 18.76 -14.38 42.28
C ILE A 69 18.26 -13.02 42.78
N HIS A 70 17.79 -12.13 41.91
CA HIS A 70 17.44 -10.74 42.26
C HIS A 70 16.45 -10.57 43.43
N ASP A 71 15.47 -11.47 43.53
CA ASP A 71 14.37 -11.40 44.50
C ASP A 71 14.58 -12.35 45.71
N LEU A 72 15.79 -12.94 45.86
CA LEU A 72 16.13 -13.90 46.93
C LEU A 72 15.69 -13.42 48.33
N MET A 73 15.94 -12.14 48.63
CA MET A 73 15.75 -11.51 49.94
C MET A 73 14.42 -10.76 50.08
N ARG A 74 13.38 -11.07 49.28
CA ARG A 74 12.10 -10.34 49.15
C ARG A 74 11.33 -10.02 50.46
N LYS A 75 11.68 -10.64 51.59
CA LYS A 75 11.16 -10.31 52.94
C LYS A 75 11.76 -9.01 53.52
N SER A 76 12.82 -8.45 52.91
CA SER A 76 13.47 -7.19 53.30
C SER A 76 12.94 -5.98 52.49
N GLU A 77 12.84 -4.81 53.12
CA GLU A 77 12.40 -3.57 52.45
C GLU A 77 13.33 -3.19 51.29
N ASN A 78 14.65 -3.29 51.48
CA ASN A 78 15.68 -3.11 50.44
C ASN A 78 16.23 -4.47 49.96
N HIS A 79 15.36 -5.38 49.50
CA HIS A 79 15.77 -6.73 49.08
C HIS A 79 16.83 -6.77 47.95
N GLY A 80 16.86 -5.78 47.06
CA GLY A 80 17.89 -5.68 46.01
C GLY A 80 19.31 -5.47 46.57
N GLU A 81 19.46 -4.53 47.51
CA GLU A 81 20.72 -4.30 48.23
C GLU A 81 21.09 -5.51 49.10
N ALA A 82 20.13 -6.04 49.88
CA ALA A 82 20.35 -7.19 50.74
C ALA A 82 20.74 -8.47 49.97
N ALA A 83 20.22 -8.64 48.74
CA ALA A 83 20.65 -9.71 47.84
C ALA A 83 22.07 -9.43 47.30
N ALA A 84 22.37 -8.20 46.87
CA ALA A 84 23.69 -7.83 46.37
C ALA A 84 24.80 -8.01 47.42
N ASP A 85 24.61 -7.52 48.65
CA ASP A 85 25.60 -7.60 49.72
C ASP A 85 25.89 -9.06 50.12
N LEU A 86 24.85 -9.91 50.13
CA LEU A 86 25.02 -11.36 50.29
C LEU A 86 25.85 -11.96 49.15
N LEU A 87 25.58 -11.58 47.91
CA LEU A 87 26.32 -12.06 46.73
C LEU A 87 27.78 -11.62 46.74
N GLU A 88 28.08 -10.37 47.14
CA GLU A 88 29.45 -9.90 47.36
C GLU A 88 30.15 -10.70 48.46
N SER A 89 29.49 -10.96 49.60
CA SER A 89 30.06 -11.79 50.68
C SER A 89 30.37 -13.23 50.25
N LEU A 90 29.68 -13.73 49.22
CA LEU A 90 29.88 -15.04 48.60
C LEU A 90 30.83 -14.99 47.39
N GLY A 91 31.31 -13.80 46.99
CA GLY A 91 32.26 -13.59 45.90
C GLY A 91 31.66 -13.51 44.48
N TYR A 92 30.35 -13.33 44.34
CA TYR A 92 29.62 -13.22 43.07
C TYR A 92 29.44 -11.74 42.65
N MET A 93 30.55 -11.05 42.40
CA MET A 93 30.56 -9.59 42.21
C MET A 93 29.77 -9.10 40.99
N GLN A 94 29.68 -9.87 39.90
CA GLN A 94 28.96 -9.46 38.70
C GLN A 94 27.44 -9.54 38.90
N GLU A 95 26.96 -10.66 39.44
CA GLU A 95 25.57 -10.85 39.80
C GLU A 95 25.12 -9.84 40.88
N ALA A 96 25.97 -9.56 41.88
CA ALA A 96 25.70 -8.52 42.88
C ALA A 96 25.48 -7.13 42.26
N ASN A 97 26.39 -6.70 41.36
CA ASN A 97 26.28 -5.42 40.68
C ASN A 97 25.01 -5.30 39.82
N ALA A 98 24.61 -6.39 39.16
CA ALA A 98 23.40 -6.42 38.34
C ALA A 98 22.12 -6.29 39.19
N VAL A 99 22.03 -6.99 40.34
CA VAL A 99 20.79 -7.01 41.13
C VAL A 99 20.62 -5.84 42.10
N ARG A 100 21.70 -5.17 42.53
CA ARG A 100 21.70 -4.16 43.61
C ARG A 100 20.61 -3.09 43.46
N ASN A 101 20.42 -2.57 42.25
CA ASN A 101 19.52 -1.43 41.97
C ASN A 101 18.31 -1.75 41.07
N HIS A 102 18.00 -3.02 40.80
CA HIS A 102 17.02 -3.41 39.76
C HIS A 102 15.64 -2.72 39.89
N MET A 103 15.11 -2.58 41.12
CA MET A 103 13.84 -1.88 41.41
C MET A 103 13.78 -0.42 40.95
N ARG A 104 14.93 0.27 40.96
CA ARG A 104 15.06 1.70 40.65
C ARG A 104 15.86 1.95 39.37
N TYR A 105 16.17 0.89 38.61
CA TYR A 105 17.05 0.97 37.46
C TYR A 105 16.53 1.93 36.38
N GLU A 106 17.43 2.75 35.85
CA GLU A 106 17.20 3.57 34.66
C GLU A 106 18.00 2.92 33.53
N PHE A 107 17.35 2.71 32.38
CA PHE A 107 18.00 2.05 31.25
C PHE A 107 19.10 2.95 30.66
N ASN A 108 20.21 2.33 30.26
CA ASN A 108 21.22 2.99 29.47
C ASN A 108 20.63 3.47 28.14
N VAL A 109 21.22 4.52 27.56
CA VAL A 109 20.98 4.85 26.15
C VAL A 109 21.24 3.61 25.30
N PRO A 110 20.45 3.34 24.24
CA PRO A 110 20.57 2.10 23.48
C PRO A 110 22.01 1.80 23.02
N GLU A 111 22.81 2.81 22.71
CA GLU A 111 24.22 2.69 22.27
C GLU A 111 25.12 1.98 23.30
N ASN A 112 24.74 1.93 24.58
CA ASN A 112 25.54 1.38 25.68
C ASN A 112 24.74 0.41 26.57
N ILE A 113 23.94 -0.47 25.96
CA ILE A 113 23.17 -1.52 26.66
C ILE A 113 24.11 -2.52 27.33
N THR A 114 23.76 -2.94 28.55
CA THR A 114 24.48 -3.91 29.39
C THR A 114 23.63 -5.14 29.70
N GLU A 115 24.22 -6.19 30.26
CA GLU A 115 23.49 -7.35 30.81
C GLU A 115 22.47 -6.93 31.88
N THR A 116 22.76 -5.87 32.65
CA THR A 116 21.86 -5.36 33.69
C THR A 116 20.59 -4.78 33.08
N ASP A 117 20.68 -4.08 31.95
CA ASP A 117 19.51 -3.59 31.22
C ASP A 117 18.61 -4.74 30.76
N ILE A 118 19.19 -5.82 30.21
CA ILE A 118 18.41 -6.97 29.71
C ILE A 118 17.70 -7.69 30.87
N PHE A 119 18.39 -7.89 32.00
CA PHE A 119 17.80 -8.47 33.19
C PHE A 119 16.69 -7.57 33.78
N CYS A 120 16.93 -6.27 33.93
CA CYS A 120 15.92 -5.34 34.45
C CYS A 120 14.72 -5.18 33.51
N LEU A 121 14.93 -5.32 32.19
CA LEU A 121 13.85 -5.41 31.21
C LEU A 121 13.04 -6.69 31.41
N ALA A 122 13.68 -7.85 31.61
CA ALA A 122 12.98 -9.12 31.81
C ALA A 122 12.04 -9.11 33.05
N ASP A 123 12.45 -8.52 34.18
CA ASP A 123 11.58 -8.32 35.36
C ASP A 123 10.32 -7.47 35.01
N ARG A 124 10.52 -6.40 34.21
CA ARG A 124 9.43 -5.56 33.71
C ARG A 124 8.54 -6.21 32.64
N LEU A 125 8.79 -7.45 32.24
CA LEU A 125 7.99 -8.17 31.25
C LEU A 125 7.37 -9.47 31.80
N VAL A 126 7.69 -9.87 33.03
CA VAL A 126 7.24 -11.13 33.65
C VAL A 126 6.26 -10.87 34.79
N LYS A 127 5.05 -11.42 34.67
CA LYS A 127 4.03 -11.40 35.72
C LYS A 127 3.92 -12.79 36.33
N GLU A 128 4.22 -12.85 37.63
CA GLU A 128 4.31 -14.10 38.38
C GLU A 128 5.29 -15.04 37.65
N ASP A 129 4.87 -16.17 37.10
CA ASP A 129 5.72 -17.18 36.48
C ASP A 129 5.67 -17.22 34.95
N LYS A 130 5.10 -16.20 34.29
CA LYS A 130 5.03 -16.09 32.82
C LYS A 130 5.46 -14.72 32.29
N TYR A 131 6.02 -14.72 31.08
CA TYR A 131 6.13 -13.52 30.24
C TYR A 131 4.74 -13.01 29.87
N VAL A 132 4.52 -11.69 29.92
CA VAL A 132 3.24 -11.04 29.58
C VAL A 132 3.37 -9.72 28.80
N GLY A 133 4.59 -9.30 28.46
CA GLY A 133 4.81 -7.97 27.89
C GLY A 133 4.71 -6.84 28.92
N ILE A 134 4.96 -5.59 28.49
CA ILE A 134 5.02 -4.44 29.42
C ILE A 134 3.61 -3.93 29.82
N ASP A 135 2.61 -4.07 28.94
CA ASP A 135 1.24 -3.62 29.22
C ASP A 135 0.58 -4.45 30.33
N GLU A 136 0.35 -5.75 30.13
CA GLU A 136 -0.27 -6.62 31.16
C GLU A 136 0.53 -6.59 32.49
N ARG A 137 1.85 -6.39 32.43
CA ARG A 137 2.71 -6.27 33.61
C ARG A 137 2.40 -5.02 34.43
N VAL A 138 2.26 -3.86 33.79
CA VAL A 138 2.00 -2.59 34.48
C VAL A 138 0.55 -2.50 34.94
N ASP A 139 -0.39 -2.98 34.13
CA ASP A 139 -1.81 -2.97 34.48
C ASP A 139 -2.03 -3.84 35.76
N TYR A 140 -1.42 -5.03 35.82
CA TYR A 140 -1.36 -5.86 37.04
C TYR A 140 -0.67 -5.19 38.25
N LEU A 141 0.22 -4.22 38.05
CA LEU A 141 0.85 -3.47 39.15
C LEU A 141 -0.03 -2.32 39.65
N ILE A 142 -0.89 -1.76 38.79
CA ILE A 142 -1.85 -0.70 39.10
C ILE A 142 -3.04 -1.30 39.87
N ASP A 143 -3.55 -2.45 39.44
CA ASP A 143 -4.71 -3.14 40.05
C ASP A 143 -4.45 -3.72 41.46
N LYS A 144 -3.24 -3.58 42.01
CA LYS A 144 -2.93 -4.10 43.36
C LYS A 144 -3.57 -3.25 44.46
N PRO A 145 -4.21 -3.87 45.48
CA PRO A 145 -4.76 -3.16 46.62
C PRO A 145 -3.75 -2.22 47.30
N GLY A 146 -4.17 -1.01 47.65
CA GLY A 146 -3.35 -0.04 48.39
C GLY A 146 -2.41 0.84 47.54
N LYS A 147 -2.71 1.04 46.25
CA LYS A 147 -1.99 2.00 45.39
C LYS A 147 -2.61 3.41 45.48
N THR A 148 -1.73 4.42 45.37
CA THR A 148 -2.09 5.85 45.31
C THR A 148 -2.02 6.34 43.86
N ALA A 149 -2.74 7.41 43.52
CA ALA A 149 -2.72 8.01 42.17
C ALA A 149 -1.28 8.36 41.71
N GLU A 150 -0.48 8.95 42.60
CA GLU A 150 0.95 9.23 42.39
C GLU A 150 1.78 7.98 42.03
N ARG A 151 1.52 6.85 42.70
CA ARG A 151 2.18 5.57 42.36
C ARG A 151 1.76 5.03 40.99
N THR A 152 0.50 5.25 40.61
CA THR A 152 -0.01 4.90 39.27
C THR A 152 0.64 5.75 38.18
N GLU A 153 0.78 7.06 38.41
CA GLU A 153 1.45 7.98 37.49
C GLU A 153 2.93 7.62 37.28
N ILE A 154 3.67 7.31 38.36
CA ILE A 154 5.06 6.82 38.28
C ILE A 154 5.16 5.51 37.49
N LEU A 155 4.20 4.59 37.67
CA LEU A 155 4.16 3.32 36.92
C LEU A 155 3.89 3.55 35.43
N MET A 156 2.98 4.46 35.08
CA MET A 156 2.69 4.83 33.68
C MET A 156 3.89 5.53 33.02
N LYS A 157 4.60 6.40 33.75
CA LYS A 157 5.85 6.99 33.23
C LYS A 157 6.92 5.93 32.96
N LYS A 158 7.14 5.01 33.90
CA LYS A 158 8.08 3.88 33.71
C LYS A 158 7.66 2.91 32.61
N LYS A 159 6.34 2.74 32.38
CA LYS A 159 5.77 1.96 31.26
C LYS A 159 6.29 2.53 29.94
N GLU A 160 6.16 3.85 29.76
CA GLU A 160 6.57 4.55 28.55
C GLU A 160 8.10 4.55 28.35
N GLU A 161 8.88 4.87 29.39
CA GLU A 161 10.35 4.78 29.38
C GLU A 161 10.81 3.36 28.97
N THR A 162 10.08 2.32 29.40
CA THR A 162 10.39 0.92 29.05
C THR A 162 9.97 0.59 27.60
N LYS A 163 8.83 1.10 27.11
CA LYS A 163 8.41 0.94 25.70
C LYS A 163 9.42 1.56 24.72
N ILE A 164 9.91 2.75 25.03
CA ILE A 164 10.97 3.42 24.25
C ILE A 164 12.21 2.53 24.14
N PHE A 165 12.67 1.98 25.27
CA PHE A 165 13.82 1.07 25.31
C PHE A 165 13.59 -0.23 24.52
N ILE A 166 12.39 -0.81 24.62
CA ILE A 166 11.98 -1.98 23.82
C ILE A 166 12.05 -1.65 22.32
N LYS A 167 11.45 -0.55 21.84
CA LYS A 167 11.43 -0.22 20.40
C LYS A 167 12.83 -0.05 19.83
N ALA A 168 13.75 0.56 20.57
CA ALA A 168 15.15 0.68 20.17
C ALA A 168 15.85 -0.69 20.06
N LEU A 169 15.58 -1.62 20.99
CA LEU A 169 16.05 -3.01 20.91
C LEU A 169 15.44 -3.76 19.69
N GLU A 170 14.14 -3.63 19.46
CA GLU A 170 13.42 -4.32 18.39
C GLU A 170 13.96 -3.96 17.00
N ILE A 171 14.29 -2.69 16.75
CA ILE A 171 14.95 -2.24 15.50
C ILE A 171 16.31 -2.92 15.31
N ARG A 172 17.11 -3.02 16.37
CA ARG A 172 18.46 -3.61 16.33
C ARG A 172 18.41 -5.11 16.10
N MET A 173 17.49 -5.79 16.75
CA MET A 173 17.22 -7.22 16.58
C MET A 173 16.58 -7.53 15.21
N GLY A 174 15.85 -6.56 14.64
CA GLY A 174 15.01 -6.74 13.46
C GLY A 174 13.78 -7.62 13.73
N LEU A 175 13.42 -7.81 15.00
CA LEU A 175 12.38 -8.70 15.52
C LEU A 175 11.74 -8.07 16.76
N ARG A 176 10.46 -8.34 17.00
CA ARG A 176 9.78 -7.89 18.22
C ARG A 176 10.12 -8.76 19.42
N ILE A 177 10.21 -8.15 20.62
CA ILE A 177 10.49 -8.92 21.84
C ILE A 177 9.35 -9.90 22.11
N ASP A 178 8.10 -9.46 21.99
CA ASP A 178 6.90 -10.28 22.11
C ASP A 178 6.93 -11.52 21.19
N SER A 179 7.46 -11.37 19.97
CA SER A 179 7.53 -12.45 18.99
C SER A 179 8.45 -13.61 19.41
N LEU A 180 9.42 -13.36 20.30
CA LEU A 180 10.31 -14.38 20.86
C LEU A 180 9.59 -15.35 21.81
N PHE A 181 8.46 -14.91 22.38
CA PHE A 181 7.69 -15.66 23.39
C PHE A 181 6.36 -16.20 22.83
N ARG A 182 6.01 -15.84 21.60
CA ARG A 182 5.00 -16.57 20.81
C ARG A 182 5.62 -17.90 20.35
N TYR A 183 4.83 -18.97 20.34
CA TYR A 183 5.30 -20.29 19.91
C TYR A 183 5.42 -20.32 18.37
N ASP A 184 6.51 -19.76 17.83
CA ASP A 184 6.70 -19.55 16.39
C ASP A 184 7.01 -20.84 15.62
N ASP A 185 5.96 -21.61 15.37
CA ASP A 185 5.94 -22.65 14.34
C ASP A 185 5.40 -22.11 12.99
N SER A 186 5.28 -20.78 12.83
CA SER A 186 4.52 -20.16 11.74
C SER A 186 5.07 -20.55 10.36
N LYS A 187 6.39 -20.69 10.22
CA LYS A 187 7.01 -21.19 8.98
C LYS A 187 6.60 -22.62 8.66
N LYS A 188 6.61 -23.54 9.65
CA LYS A 188 6.16 -24.93 9.42
C LYS A 188 4.64 -25.00 9.20
N LYS A 189 3.86 -24.14 9.86
CA LYS A 189 2.42 -23.97 9.59
C LYS A 189 2.20 -23.56 8.13
N ILE A 190 2.92 -22.54 7.64
CA ILE A 190 2.88 -22.10 6.23
C ILE A 190 3.24 -23.27 5.31
N ASP A 191 4.38 -23.93 5.50
CA ASP A 191 4.82 -25.06 4.66
C ASP A 191 3.82 -26.23 4.62
N ARG A 192 3.06 -26.44 5.70
CA ARG A 192 1.96 -27.40 5.78
C ARG A 192 0.71 -26.91 5.05
N LEU A 193 0.36 -25.62 5.17
CA LEU A 193 -0.78 -25.00 4.50
C LEU A 193 -0.57 -24.85 2.98
N LEU A 194 0.66 -24.65 2.51
CA LEU A 194 0.99 -24.64 1.07
C LEU A 194 0.54 -25.92 0.34
N LYS A 195 0.37 -27.04 1.04
CA LYS A 195 -0.09 -28.31 0.48
C LYS A 195 -1.63 -28.43 0.40
N ARG A 196 -2.35 -27.42 0.91
CA ARG A 196 -3.83 -27.39 1.05
C ARG A 196 -4.48 -26.25 0.23
N VAL A 197 -3.69 -25.44 -0.48
CA VAL A 197 -4.14 -24.28 -1.27
C VAL A 197 -4.00 -24.52 -2.78
N GLU A 198 -4.81 -23.85 -3.58
CA GLU A 198 -4.87 -24.00 -5.04
C GLU A 198 -3.60 -23.53 -5.74
N LYS A 199 -3.09 -22.35 -5.34
CA LYS A 199 -1.88 -21.72 -5.90
C LYS A 199 -0.86 -21.41 -4.80
N PRO A 200 -0.08 -22.40 -4.32
CA PRO A 200 0.90 -22.18 -3.25
C PRO A 200 1.97 -21.15 -3.59
N ALA A 201 2.34 -21.01 -4.87
CA ALA A 201 3.37 -20.08 -5.34
C ALA A 201 3.10 -18.61 -4.97
N ARG A 202 1.82 -18.21 -4.79
CA ARG A 202 1.42 -16.89 -4.26
C ARG A 202 2.10 -16.53 -2.93
N TYR A 203 2.48 -17.53 -2.15
CA TYR A 203 2.94 -17.37 -0.77
C TYR A 203 4.38 -17.83 -0.53
N ILE A 204 5.11 -18.29 -1.56
CA ILE A 204 6.47 -18.86 -1.40
C ILE A 204 7.53 -17.77 -1.13
N GLY A 205 7.48 -16.61 -1.81
CA GLY A 205 8.34 -15.46 -1.49
C GLY A 205 9.85 -15.67 -1.71
N SER A 206 10.23 -16.47 -2.71
CA SER A 206 11.63 -16.74 -3.06
C SER A 206 11.97 -16.46 -4.53
N GLU A 207 11.18 -15.59 -5.17
CA GLU A 207 11.23 -15.28 -6.60
C GLU A 207 12.60 -14.78 -7.09
N LYS A 208 12.85 -14.86 -8.40
CA LYS A 208 14.09 -14.36 -8.99
C LYS A 208 14.14 -12.83 -8.88
N ASN A 209 15.33 -12.29 -8.62
CA ASN A 209 15.62 -10.86 -8.42
C ASN A 209 14.94 -10.17 -7.20
N ILE A 210 14.30 -10.89 -6.26
CA ILE A 210 13.81 -10.24 -5.02
C ILE A 210 14.95 -9.68 -4.17
N CYS A 211 14.67 -8.62 -3.42
CA CYS A 211 15.61 -8.11 -2.43
C CYS A 211 15.67 -9.06 -1.23
N LYS A 212 16.88 -9.36 -0.74
CA LYS A 212 17.11 -10.16 0.47
C LYS A 212 18.04 -9.41 1.41
N LYS A 213 17.48 -8.79 2.44
CA LYS A 213 18.23 -8.09 3.50
C LYS A 213 18.19 -8.85 4.81
N LYS A 214 19.16 -8.56 5.68
CA LYS A 214 19.12 -8.92 7.10
C LYS A 214 18.21 -7.92 7.83
N PRO A 215 17.16 -8.36 8.57
CA PRO A 215 16.25 -7.48 9.29
C PRO A 215 16.88 -6.52 10.31
N GLN A 216 18.05 -6.88 10.85
CA GLN A 216 18.76 -6.12 11.89
C GLN A 216 19.06 -4.67 11.46
N ASN A 217 18.86 -3.74 12.39
CA ASN A 217 19.10 -2.30 12.27
C ASN A 217 18.29 -1.60 11.16
N LYS A 218 17.15 -2.18 10.74
CA LYS A 218 16.30 -1.63 9.67
C LYS A 218 14.89 -1.37 10.12
N LEU A 219 14.28 -0.35 9.53
CA LEU A 219 12.82 -0.22 9.55
C LEU A 219 12.21 -1.33 8.69
N ARG A 220 11.33 -2.13 9.29
CA ARG A 220 10.57 -3.20 8.63
C ARG A 220 9.27 -2.61 8.06
N PHE A 221 9.20 -2.48 6.74
CA PHE A 221 8.04 -1.96 6.02
C PHE A 221 7.32 -3.10 5.26
N ALA A 222 6.08 -3.38 5.65
CA ALA A 222 5.20 -4.26 4.88
C ALA A 222 4.46 -3.43 3.83
N PHE A 223 4.77 -3.65 2.55
CA PHE A 223 4.10 -3.01 1.43
C PHE A 223 3.01 -3.93 0.87
N ALA A 224 1.77 -3.57 1.15
CA ALA A 224 0.57 -4.34 0.85
C ALA A 224 -0.10 -3.90 -0.45
N PHE A 225 -0.42 -4.88 -1.29
CA PHE A 225 -1.44 -4.74 -2.33
C PHE A 225 -2.74 -5.38 -1.82
N PRO A 226 -3.88 -4.66 -1.77
CA PRO A 226 -5.14 -5.16 -1.21
C PRO A 226 -5.91 -6.07 -2.18
N ASP A 227 -5.21 -6.98 -2.85
CA ASP A 227 -5.77 -8.03 -3.72
C ASP A 227 -4.76 -9.18 -3.88
N LEU A 228 -5.09 -10.18 -4.69
CA LEU A 228 -4.26 -11.35 -4.98
C LEU A 228 -2.89 -10.98 -5.56
N TYR A 229 -1.92 -11.86 -5.30
CA TYR A 229 -0.54 -11.77 -5.79
C TYR A 229 -0.44 -11.50 -7.30
N GLU A 230 -1.20 -12.24 -8.12
CA GLU A 230 -1.16 -12.09 -9.59
C GLU A 230 -1.61 -10.72 -10.09
N ILE A 231 -2.47 -10.02 -9.33
CA ILE A 231 -2.92 -8.66 -9.65
C ILE A 231 -1.84 -7.66 -9.22
N GLY A 232 -1.41 -7.75 -7.97
CA GLY A 232 -0.47 -6.79 -7.39
C GLY A 232 0.94 -6.86 -7.97
N MET A 233 1.39 -8.02 -8.45
CA MET A 233 2.66 -8.16 -9.15
C MET A 233 2.65 -7.60 -10.58
N SER A 234 1.48 -7.56 -11.23
CA SER A 234 1.29 -6.87 -12.51
C SER A 234 1.21 -5.34 -12.38
N TYR A 235 1.12 -4.80 -11.16
CA TYR A 235 1.11 -3.36 -10.92
C TYR A 235 2.53 -2.78 -10.81
N MET A 236 2.95 -2.05 -11.86
CA MET A 236 4.30 -1.48 -11.95
C MET A 236 4.65 -0.54 -10.80
N GLY A 237 3.70 0.22 -10.26
CA GLY A 237 3.96 1.15 -9.15
C GLY A 237 4.41 0.45 -7.87
N LEU A 238 3.94 -0.78 -7.62
CA LEU A 238 4.44 -1.60 -6.50
C LEU A 238 5.89 -2.00 -6.75
N GLN A 239 6.24 -2.42 -7.98
CA GLN A 239 7.60 -2.82 -8.32
C GLN A 239 8.59 -1.63 -8.27
N VAL A 240 8.20 -0.44 -8.74
CA VAL A 240 9.01 0.79 -8.66
C VAL A 240 9.30 1.16 -7.21
N LEU A 241 8.27 1.28 -6.37
CA LEU A 241 8.44 1.68 -4.97
C LEU A 241 9.16 0.60 -4.14
N TYR A 242 8.89 -0.69 -4.38
CA TYR A 242 9.64 -1.79 -3.77
C TYR A 242 11.14 -1.70 -4.09
N ASN A 243 11.49 -1.45 -5.36
CA ASN A 243 12.87 -1.28 -5.80
C ASN A 243 13.53 -0.07 -5.12
N ILE A 244 12.93 1.10 -5.18
CA ILE A 244 13.48 2.35 -4.61
C ILE A 244 13.71 2.21 -3.11
N ILE A 245 12.74 1.70 -2.35
CA ILE A 245 12.89 1.54 -0.90
C ILE A 245 13.95 0.48 -0.58
N ASN A 246 14.05 -0.58 -1.38
CA ASN A 246 15.06 -1.61 -1.18
C ASN A 246 16.47 -1.25 -1.69
N LEU A 247 16.65 -0.15 -2.41
CA LEU A 247 17.99 0.45 -2.61
C LEU A 247 18.54 1.08 -1.31
N ASP A 248 17.71 1.35 -0.31
CA ASP A 248 18.13 2.00 0.92
C ASP A 248 18.50 1.02 2.05
N ASP A 249 19.74 1.05 2.53
CA ASP A 249 20.20 0.11 3.57
C ASP A 249 19.58 0.31 4.96
N GLU A 250 18.92 1.44 5.25
CA GLU A 250 18.22 1.66 6.53
C GLU A 250 16.81 1.01 6.56
N ILE A 251 16.28 0.56 5.42
CA ILE A 251 14.91 0.06 5.29
C ILE A 251 14.90 -1.34 4.65
N TYR A 252 14.00 -2.20 5.13
CA TYR A 252 13.64 -3.45 4.46
C TYR A 252 12.16 -3.39 4.07
N CYS A 253 11.89 -3.28 2.76
CA CYS A 253 10.55 -3.33 2.20
C CYS A 253 10.23 -4.76 1.79
N GLU A 254 9.12 -5.29 2.31
CA GLU A 254 8.66 -6.66 2.11
C GLU A 254 7.21 -6.66 1.64
N ARG A 255 6.86 -7.53 0.70
CA ARG A 255 5.55 -7.54 0.05
C ARG A 255 4.52 -8.32 0.88
N VAL A 256 3.29 -7.82 0.85
CA VAL A 256 2.10 -8.48 1.40
C VAL A 256 0.98 -8.39 0.35
N PHE A 257 0.17 -9.44 0.25
CA PHE A 257 -0.97 -9.51 -0.65
C PHE A 257 -2.20 -9.99 0.12
N ALA A 258 -3.40 -9.67 -0.34
CA ALA A 258 -4.61 -10.27 0.21
C ALA A 258 -4.59 -11.78 -0.12
N PRO A 259 -4.74 -12.68 0.87
CA PRO A 259 -4.80 -14.11 0.59
C PRO A 259 -6.06 -14.45 -0.20
N ALA A 260 -5.96 -15.47 -1.05
CA ALA A 260 -7.14 -16.06 -1.70
C ALA A 260 -8.05 -16.74 -0.68
N GLN A 261 -9.32 -17.00 -1.06
CA GLN A 261 -10.34 -17.50 -0.14
C GLN A 261 -9.92 -18.77 0.61
N ASP A 262 -9.27 -19.70 -0.09
CA ASP A 262 -8.74 -20.96 0.44
C ASP A 262 -7.71 -20.72 1.56
N MET A 263 -6.68 -19.93 1.29
CA MET A 263 -5.64 -19.58 2.25
C MET A 263 -6.18 -18.74 3.41
N ALA A 264 -7.09 -17.80 3.13
CA ALA A 264 -7.70 -16.95 4.14
C ALA A 264 -8.58 -17.73 5.14
N ALA A 265 -9.22 -18.81 4.69
CA ALA A 265 -9.95 -19.75 5.55
C ALA A 265 -8.98 -20.59 6.39
N LEU A 266 -7.94 -21.15 5.78
CA LEU A 266 -6.92 -21.96 6.45
C LEU A 266 -6.12 -21.17 7.50
N MET A 267 -5.85 -19.89 7.24
CA MET A 267 -5.19 -18.98 8.18
C MET A 267 -6.04 -18.75 9.44
N ARG A 268 -7.36 -18.58 9.27
CA ARG A 268 -8.31 -18.47 10.39
C ARG A 268 -8.41 -19.77 11.18
N GLU A 269 -8.50 -20.92 10.50
CA GLU A 269 -8.54 -22.26 11.12
C GLU A 269 -7.30 -22.52 11.99
N GLU A 270 -6.10 -22.32 11.44
CA GLU A 270 -4.83 -22.66 12.09
C GLU A 270 -4.28 -21.55 13.00
N LYS A 271 -4.98 -20.41 13.11
CA LYS A 271 -4.52 -19.18 13.77
C LYS A 271 -3.11 -18.80 13.30
N LEU A 272 -3.01 -18.51 12.01
CA LEU A 272 -1.82 -18.02 11.34
C LEU A 272 -2.06 -16.57 10.90
N ASP A 273 -1.30 -15.65 11.48
CA ASP A 273 -1.35 -14.23 11.12
C ASP A 273 -1.03 -14.01 9.62
N LEU A 274 -1.55 -12.92 9.05
CA LEU A 274 -1.05 -12.39 7.78
C LEU A 274 0.46 -12.13 7.86
N PHE A 275 1.21 -12.54 6.82
CA PHE A 275 2.68 -12.54 6.84
C PHE A 275 3.30 -11.92 5.57
N THR A 276 4.54 -11.43 5.71
CA THR A 276 5.34 -10.92 4.58
C THR A 276 5.91 -12.04 3.70
N LEU A 277 6.05 -11.80 2.40
CA LEU A 277 6.60 -12.80 1.49
C LEU A 277 8.07 -13.11 1.75
N GLU A 278 8.93 -12.10 1.88
CA GLU A 278 10.38 -12.25 1.91
C GLU A 278 10.91 -12.99 3.15
N THR A 279 10.27 -12.80 4.31
CA THR A 279 10.77 -13.36 5.59
C THR A 279 9.78 -14.24 6.34
N LYS A 280 8.50 -14.23 5.95
CA LYS A 280 7.35 -14.81 6.69
C LYS A 280 7.13 -14.18 8.08
N THR A 281 7.45 -12.90 8.22
CA THR A 281 7.18 -12.16 9.48
C THR A 281 5.69 -11.82 9.56
N SER A 282 5.06 -11.99 10.73
CA SER A 282 3.69 -11.52 10.95
C SER A 282 3.61 -10.01 10.69
N VAL A 283 2.60 -9.57 9.94
CA VAL A 283 2.43 -8.15 9.57
C VAL A 283 2.25 -7.27 10.80
N ARG A 284 1.67 -7.81 11.89
CA ARG A 284 1.57 -7.14 13.20
C ARG A 284 2.94 -6.80 13.81
N ASP A 285 3.97 -7.59 13.49
CA ASP A 285 5.31 -7.41 14.04
C ASP A 285 6.16 -6.39 13.26
N MET A 286 5.67 -5.91 12.12
CA MET A 286 6.32 -4.88 11.31
C MET A 286 6.26 -3.50 12.00
N ASN A 287 7.05 -2.54 11.50
CA ASN A 287 7.00 -1.15 12.00
C ASN A 287 5.93 -0.33 11.28
N VAL A 288 5.73 -0.58 9.98
CA VAL A 288 4.80 0.12 9.10
C VAL A 288 4.12 -0.89 8.18
N LEU A 289 2.81 -0.77 7.99
CA LEU A 289 2.02 -1.45 6.96
C LEU A 289 1.48 -0.39 6.00
N GLY A 290 1.87 -0.45 4.73
CA GLY A 290 1.46 0.52 3.72
C GLY A 290 0.63 -0.10 2.61
N PHE A 291 -0.55 0.44 2.32
CA PHE A 291 -1.42 -0.02 1.24
C PHE A 291 -1.26 0.84 -0.02
N THR A 292 -1.30 0.21 -1.20
CA THR A 292 -1.47 0.92 -2.47
C THR A 292 -2.90 0.78 -3.00
N LEU A 293 -3.60 1.90 -3.13
CA LEU A 293 -5.04 1.99 -3.39
C LEU A 293 -5.30 2.24 -4.88
N GLN A 294 -5.62 1.18 -5.62
CA GLN A 294 -5.77 1.22 -7.09
C GLN A 294 -7.21 1.39 -7.57
N TYR A 295 -8.18 0.81 -6.84
CA TYR A 295 -9.62 0.89 -7.13
C TYR A 295 -10.40 0.67 -5.83
N GLU A 296 -11.60 1.23 -5.74
CA GLU A 296 -12.36 1.34 -4.50
C GLU A 296 -12.93 0.00 -4.01
N MET A 297 -13.25 -0.92 -4.92
CA MET A 297 -13.74 -2.27 -4.58
C MET A 297 -12.70 -3.17 -3.86
N SER A 298 -11.44 -2.72 -3.71
CA SER A 298 -10.44 -3.39 -2.86
C SER A 298 -10.54 -3.04 -1.38
N TYR A 299 -11.38 -2.07 -0.99
CA TYR A 299 -11.37 -1.52 0.36
C TYR A 299 -11.78 -2.54 1.44
N THR A 300 -12.66 -3.50 1.11
CA THR A 300 -13.02 -4.60 2.03
C THR A 300 -11.84 -5.55 2.29
N ASN A 301 -10.93 -5.71 1.32
CA ASN A 301 -9.71 -6.51 1.48
C ASN A 301 -8.73 -5.89 2.47
N ILE A 302 -8.73 -4.55 2.62
CA ILE A 302 -7.92 -3.87 3.64
C ILE A 302 -8.36 -4.32 5.04
N LEU A 303 -9.68 -4.37 5.28
CA LEU A 303 -10.24 -4.86 6.54
C LEU A 303 -9.99 -6.37 6.75
N ASP A 304 -10.09 -7.20 5.70
CA ASP A 304 -9.72 -8.62 5.75
C ASP A 304 -8.24 -8.80 6.15
N MET A 305 -7.34 -7.99 5.57
CA MET A 305 -5.90 -8.03 5.86
C MET A 305 -5.57 -7.54 7.28
N LEU A 306 -6.20 -6.46 7.76
CA LEU A 306 -6.05 -6.02 9.15
C LEU A 306 -6.58 -7.08 10.13
N SER A 307 -7.70 -7.71 9.82
CA SER A 307 -8.31 -8.78 10.63
C SER A 307 -7.41 -10.01 10.71
N LEU A 308 -6.88 -10.47 9.57
CA LEU A 308 -5.93 -11.59 9.51
C LEU A 308 -4.57 -11.27 10.16
N ALA A 309 -4.17 -10.01 10.23
CA ALA A 309 -3.00 -9.58 11.01
C ALA A 309 -3.29 -9.40 12.51
N GLY A 310 -4.56 -9.40 12.94
CA GLY A 310 -4.96 -9.05 14.30
C GLY A 310 -4.59 -7.60 14.66
N ILE A 311 -4.72 -6.67 13.70
CA ILE A 311 -4.52 -5.23 13.86
C ILE A 311 -5.88 -4.54 14.02
N THR A 312 -5.95 -3.57 14.92
CA THR A 312 -7.15 -2.78 15.22
C THR A 312 -7.57 -1.95 14.01
N PHE A 313 -8.83 -2.09 13.60
CA PHE A 313 -9.36 -1.45 12.38
C PHE A 313 -9.26 0.07 12.44
N LYS A 314 -9.76 0.68 13.52
CA LYS A 314 -9.80 2.14 13.66
C LYS A 314 -8.44 2.71 14.04
N SER A 315 -8.08 3.86 13.45
CA SER A 315 -6.86 4.61 13.81
C SER A 315 -6.93 5.23 15.21
N GLU A 316 -8.11 5.66 15.66
CA GLU A 316 -8.34 6.20 17.01
C GLU A 316 -8.13 5.17 18.14
N ASP A 317 -8.39 3.89 17.86
CA ASP A 317 -8.30 2.80 18.83
C ASP A 317 -6.91 2.10 18.83
N ARG A 318 -6.02 2.45 17.89
CA ARG A 318 -4.70 1.80 17.75
C ARG A 318 -3.72 2.22 18.83
N THR A 319 -3.00 1.21 19.33
CA THR A 319 -1.93 1.38 20.31
C THR A 319 -0.61 1.85 19.66
N GLU A 320 0.28 2.45 20.45
CA GLU A 320 1.67 2.75 20.03
C GLU A 320 2.42 1.50 19.56
N ASP A 321 2.04 0.31 20.03
CA ASP A 321 2.67 -0.96 19.64
C ASP A 321 2.23 -1.52 18.30
N GLU A 322 1.08 -1.16 17.74
CA GLU A 322 0.70 -1.65 16.40
C GLU A 322 1.59 -1.05 15.29
N PRO A 323 1.70 -1.64 14.09
CA PRO A 323 2.36 -0.97 12.98
C PRO A 323 1.65 0.35 12.64
N LEU A 324 2.40 1.34 12.15
CA LEU A 324 1.79 2.55 11.57
C LEU A 324 1.14 2.18 10.23
N ILE A 325 -0.14 2.51 10.04
CA ILE A 325 -0.90 2.16 8.85
C ILE A 325 -0.90 3.34 7.89
N ILE A 326 -0.27 3.18 6.72
CA ILE A 326 -0.21 4.21 5.68
C ILE A 326 -0.91 3.76 4.41
N ALA A 327 -1.35 4.69 3.57
CA ALA A 327 -1.88 4.39 2.24
C ALA A 327 -1.48 5.42 1.19
N GLY A 328 -1.46 5.04 -0.08
CA GLY A 328 -1.21 5.94 -1.21
C GLY A 328 -1.70 5.35 -2.53
N GLY A 329 -1.45 6.03 -3.66
CA GLY A 329 -1.94 5.62 -4.99
C GLY A 329 -3.16 6.43 -5.47
N PRO A 330 -3.71 6.11 -6.65
CA PRO A 330 -4.76 6.93 -7.30
C PRO A 330 -5.98 7.20 -6.42
N CYS A 331 -6.52 6.18 -5.76
CA CYS A 331 -7.75 6.34 -4.98
C CYS A 331 -7.53 7.15 -3.70
N ALA A 332 -6.29 7.29 -3.22
CA ALA A 332 -5.97 8.12 -2.06
C ALA A 332 -6.27 9.63 -2.28
N TYR A 333 -6.47 10.07 -3.54
CA TYR A 333 -6.95 11.42 -3.83
C TYR A 333 -8.38 11.67 -3.30
N ASN A 334 -9.19 10.65 -3.02
CA ASN A 334 -10.30 10.77 -2.08
C ASN A 334 -10.03 9.89 -0.84
N PRO A 335 -9.35 10.43 0.19
CA PRO A 335 -8.92 9.63 1.34
C PRO A 335 -10.04 9.36 2.35
N GLU A 336 -11.10 10.17 2.35
CA GLU A 336 -12.13 10.17 3.41
C GLU A 336 -12.89 8.85 3.60
N PRO A 337 -13.24 8.06 2.57
CA PRO A 337 -13.85 6.73 2.78
C PRO A 337 -13.01 5.76 3.63
N LEU A 338 -11.70 6.00 3.75
CA LEU A 338 -10.75 5.20 4.51
C LEU A 338 -10.13 5.95 5.69
N SER A 339 -10.56 7.18 6.01
CA SER A 339 -9.92 8.01 7.05
C SER A 339 -9.94 7.39 8.44
N ASP A 340 -10.99 6.61 8.74
CA ASP A 340 -11.13 5.92 10.02
C ASP A 340 -10.14 4.74 10.14
N PHE A 341 -9.61 4.23 9.02
CA PHE A 341 -8.78 3.02 8.97
C PHE A 341 -7.31 3.25 8.62
N ILE A 342 -6.88 4.48 8.30
CA ILE A 342 -5.50 4.79 7.87
C ILE A 342 -4.95 5.92 8.75
N ASP A 343 -3.71 5.76 9.25
CA ASP A 343 -3.05 6.82 10.06
C ASP A 343 -2.53 7.96 9.17
N VAL A 344 -1.97 7.62 8.01
CA VAL A 344 -1.38 8.58 7.06
C VAL A 344 -1.66 8.21 5.61
N PHE A 345 -2.21 9.15 4.85
CA PHE A 345 -2.21 9.07 3.40
C PHE A 345 -1.00 9.82 2.81
N LEU A 346 -0.35 9.19 1.84
CA LEU A 346 0.75 9.72 1.05
C LEU A 346 0.24 9.96 -0.38
N ILE A 347 -0.07 11.22 -0.68
CA ILE A 347 -0.75 11.66 -1.91
C ILE A 347 0.27 12.18 -2.93
N GLY A 348 0.21 11.65 -4.15
CA GLY A 348 1.04 12.10 -5.27
C GLY A 348 2.12 11.09 -5.66
N ASP A 349 3.27 11.59 -6.14
CA ASP A 349 4.41 10.74 -6.49
C ASP A 349 5.09 10.21 -5.20
N GLY A 350 5.28 8.89 -5.12
CA GLY A 350 5.75 8.22 -3.90
C GLY A 350 7.27 8.03 -3.83
N GLU A 351 7.96 8.18 -4.96
CA GLU A 351 9.36 7.78 -5.13
C GLU A 351 10.35 8.55 -4.26
N GLU A 352 10.05 9.80 -3.93
CA GLU A 352 10.80 10.59 -2.93
C GLU A 352 10.10 10.63 -1.57
N LEU A 353 8.77 10.81 -1.57
CA LEU A 353 7.97 10.99 -0.36
C LEU A 353 8.03 9.77 0.57
N LEU A 354 7.86 8.55 0.04
CA LEU A 354 7.78 7.34 0.86
C LEU A 354 9.14 6.99 1.50
N PRO A 355 10.29 7.00 0.78
CA PRO A 355 11.60 6.87 1.42
C PRO A 355 11.90 7.97 2.45
N TYR A 356 11.53 9.22 2.18
CA TYR A 356 11.69 10.33 3.14
C TYR A 356 10.89 10.08 4.42
N PHE A 357 9.61 9.73 4.29
CA PHE A 357 8.70 9.44 5.39
C PHE A 357 9.21 8.27 6.26
N LEU A 358 9.58 7.14 5.62
CA LEU A 358 10.08 5.95 6.32
C LEU A 358 11.39 6.25 7.08
N LYS A 359 12.34 6.98 6.48
CA LYS A 359 13.58 7.39 7.17
C LYS A 359 13.32 8.30 8.37
N LYS A 360 12.36 9.22 8.25
CA LYS A 360 11.94 10.08 9.37
C LYS A 360 11.30 9.26 10.48
N TYR A 361 10.44 8.29 10.15
CA TYR A 361 9.81 7.41 11.13
C TYR A 361 10.82 6.51 11.86
N LYS A 362 11.79 5.91 11.14
CA LYS A 362 12.90 5.15 11.75
C LYS A 362 13.62 5.96 12.83
N LYS A 363 14.02 7.19 12.49
CA LYS A 363 14.70 8.13 13.40
C LYS A 363 13.80 8.62 14.54
N SER A 364 12.49 8.50 14.39
CA SER A 364 11.49 8.78 15.43
C SER A 364 11.44 7.66 16.46
N LEU A 365 11.34 6.41 15.98
CA LEU A 365 11.34 5.21 16.81
C LEU A 365 12.66 5.03 17.58
N GLU A 366 13.81 5.28 16.94
CA GLU A 366 15.14 5.25 17.58
C GLU A 366 15.28 6.26 18.73
N LYS A 367 14.47 7.33 18.71
CA LYS A 367 14.44 8.38 19.74
C LYS A 367 13.32 8.20 20.77
N GLY A 368 12.48 7.17 20.63
CA GLY A 368 11.32 6.99 21.51
C GLY A 368 10.22 8.06 21.36
N ILE A 369 10.11 8.70 20.20
CA ILE A 369 9.08 9.70 19.94
C ILE A 369 7.77 8.96 19.61
N SER A 370 6.68 9.32 20.31
CA SER A 370 5.33 8.78 20.10
C SER A 370 4.89 8.89 18.63
N LYS A 371 4.00 7.99 18.17
CA LYS A 371 3.38 8.13 16.84
C LYS A 371 2.70 9.50 16.70
N ARG A 372 1.96 9.96 17.72
CA ARG A 372 1.25 11.25 17.63
C ARG A 372 2.20 12.43 17.41
N ASP A 373 3.34 12.47 18.08
CA ASP A 373 4.29 13.57 17.93
C ASP A 373 5.15 13.44 16.66
N PHE A 374 5.44 12.21 16.21
CA PHE A 374 5.96 11.95 14.87
C PHE A 374 5.02 12.53 13.79
N LEU A 375 3.73 12.21 13.89
CA LEU A 375 2.70 12.66 12.95
C LEU A 375 2.61 14.19 12.92
N LYS A 376 2.62 14.88 14.07
CA LYS A 376 2.70 16.35 14.12
C LYS A 376 3.96 16.88 13.43
N SER A 377 5.11 16.22 13.62
CA SER A 377 6.39 16.67 13.05
C SER A 377 6.45 16.61 11.51
N ILE A 378 5.60 15.78 10.88
CA ILE A 378 5.65 15.48 9.45
C ILE A 378 4.45 16.04 8.66
N VAL A 379 3.38 16.50 9.34
CA VAL A 379 2.12 17.00 8.74
C VAL A 379 2.28 18.16 7.74
N LYS A 380 3.37 18.92 7.80
CA LYS A 380 3.67 20.03 6.87
C LYS A 380 4.33 19.59 5.55
N THR A 381 4.59 18.30 5.37
CA THR A 381 5.24 17.76 4.17
C THR A 381 4.23 17.63 3.03
N ASP A 382 4.57 18.11 1.82
CA ASP A 382 3.79 17.86 0.61
C ASP A 382 3.49 16.35 0.48
N GLY A 383 2.22 16.01 0.32
CA GLY A 383 1.66 14.68 0.17
C GLY A 383 1.18 14.02 1.46
N VAL A 384 1.52 14.57 2.64
CA VAL A 384 1.16 13.95 3.93
C VAL A 384 -0.20 14.45 4.43
N TYR A 385 -1.21 13.59 4.35
CA TYR A 385 -2.52 13.80 4.97
C TYR A 385 -2.71 12.86 6.17
N ILE A 386 -3.05 13.42 7.33
CA ILE A 386 -3.21 12.69 8.60
C ILE A 386 -4.63 12.96 9.11
N PRO A 387 -5.59 12.04 8.91
CA PRO A 387 -7.01 12.34 9.12
C PRO A 387 -7.36 12.73 10.57
N SER A 388 -6.65 12.17 11.56
CA SER A 388 -6.84 12.46 12.99
C SER A 388 -6.45 13.88 13.41
N PHE A 389 -5.95 14.70 12.49
CA PHE A 389 -5.71 16.14 12.68
C PHE A 389 -6.75 17.03 12.00
N TYR A 390 -7.85 16.47 11.47
CA TYR A 390 -8.92 17.24 10.84
C TYR A 390 -10.30 16.74 11.26
N ASP A 391 -11.18 17.67 11.61
CA ASP A 391 -12.62 17.43 11.77
C ASP A 391 -13.37 17.94 10.53
N VAL A 392 -14.60 17.45 10.33
CA VAL A 392 -15.44 17.76 9.16
C VAL A 392 -16.76 18.34 9.62
N ILE A 393 -16.99 19.63 9.37
CA ILE A 393 -18.30 20.23 9.59
C ILE A 393 -19.18 19.96 8.37
N TYR A 394 -20.37 19.43 8.61
CA TYR A 394 -21.43 19.24 7.63
C TYR A 394 -22.50 20.34 7.77
N LYS A 395 -23.25 20.58 6.71
CA LYS A 395 -24.48 21.40 6.72
C LYS A 395 -25.70 20.51 7.03
N ASP A 396 -26.84 21.15 7.27
CA ASP A 396 -28.14 20.47 7.52
C ASP A 396 -28.59 19.57 6.35
N ASP A 397 -28.14 19.87 5.13
CA ASP A 397 -28.39 19.08 3.90
C ASP A 397 -27.43 17.89 3.72
N ASN A 398 -26.62 17.57 4.74
CA ASN A 398 -25.56 16.57 4.73
C ASN A 398 -24.35 16.86 3.81
N THR A 399 -24.31 17.97 3.07
CA THR A 399 -23.09 18.35 2.31
C THR A 399 -21.98 18.79 3.24
N VAL A 400 -20.72 18.66 2.81
CA VAL A 400 -19.58 19.18 3.57
C VAL A 400 -19.63 20.71 3.54
N LYS A 401 -19.37 21.31 4.69
CA LYS A 401 -19.23 22.75 4.86
C LYS A 401 -17.75 23.15 4.82
N GLU A 402 -16.92 22.52 5.65
CA GLU A 402 -15.49 22.82 5.79
C GLU A 402 -14.72 21.69 6.50
N TYR A 403 -13.43 21.60 6.21
CA TYR A 403 -12.46 20.79 6.94
C TYR A 403 -11.70 21.68 7.92
N ILE A 404 -11.69 21.32 9.21
CA ILE A 404 -11.07 22.13 10.27
C ILE A 404 -9.81 21.42 10.79
N PRO A 405 -8.62 22.02 10.62
CA PRO A 405 -7.40 21.57 11.29
C PRO A 405 -7.55 21.62 12.82
N LEU A 406 -7.28 20.50 13.48
CA LEU A 406 -7.34 20.34 14.94
C LEU A 406 -6.03 20.70 15.65
N ILE A 407 -4.97 21.00 14.88
CA ILE A 407 -3.66 21.47 15.35
C ILE A 407 -3.18 22.62 14.45
N GLU A 408 -2.35 23.53 14.99
CA GLU A 408 -1.84 24.69 14.26
C GLU A 408 -0.90 24.29 13.10
N GLU A 409 -0.20 23.16 13.24
CA GLU A 409 0.76 22.69 12.25
C GLU A 409 0.10 22.14 10.98
N ALA A 410 -1.15 21.71 11.06
CA ALA A 410 -1.85 21.04 9.96
C ALA A 410 -2.31 22.04 8.89
N PRO A 411 -1.91 21.87 7.62
CA PRO A 411 -2.26 22.81 6.55
C PRO A 411 -3.75 22.75 6.21
N LYS A 412 -4.37 23.90 5.91
CA LYS A 412 -5.79 23.96 5.49
C LYS A 412 -6.14 23.10 4.26
N ARG A 413 -5.15 22.84 3.39
CA ARG A 413 -5.21 21.88 2.29
C ARG A 413 -3.85 21.19 2.15
N VAL A 414 -3.85 19.88 2.03
CA VAL A 414 -2.66 19.06 1.79
C VAL A 414 -2.36 19.06 0.30
N LYS A 415 -1.31 19.77 -0.10
CA LYS A 415 -0.73 19.62 -1.43
C LYS A 415 -0.16 18.23 -1.55
N ARG A 416 -0.61 17.43 -2.51
CA ARG A 416 0.29 16.98 -3.57
C ARG A 416 1.81 16.80 -3.36
N ALA A 417 2.35 15.60 -3.11
CA ALA A 417 3.74 15.35 -3.51
C ALA A 417 3.85 15.29 -5.04
N LEU A 418 4.89 15.92 -5.59
CA LEU A 418 5.10 16.03 -7.03
C LEU A 418 6.58 16.12 -7.36
N ILE A 419 7.06 15.13 -8.13
CA ILE A 419 8.40 15.08 -8.68
C ILE A 419 8.39 15.81 -10.04
N SER A 420 9.36 16.69 -10.29
CA SER A 420 9.39 17.50 -11.51
C SER A 420 9.78 16.73 -12.78
N GLU A 421 10.66 15.75 -12.69
CA GLU A 421 11.20 14.96 -13.81
C GLU A 421 11.40 13.51 -13.39
N ILE A 422 11.26 12.54 -14.30
CA ILE A 422 11.34 11.11 -13.96
C ILE A 422 12.61 10.41 -14.50
N GLU A 423 13.51 11.15 -15.14
CA GLU A 423 14.73 10.65 -15.78
C GLU A 423 15.65 9.94 -14.80
N ASP A 424 16.05 10.63 -13.72
CA ASP A 424 16.97 10.13 -12.70
C ASP A 424 16.31 9.27 -11.62
N ILE A 425 14.99 9.06 -11.69
CA ILE A 425 14.24 8.29 -10.68
C ILE A 425 14.54 6.78 -10.85
N PRO A 426 15.08 6.08 -9.83
CA PRO A 426 15.52 4.70 -9.98
C PRO A 426 14.39 3.74 -10.36
N PHE A 427 14.51 3.14 -11.54
CA PHE A 427 13.52 2.22 -12.10
C PHE A 427 14.02 0.75 -12.02
N PRO A 428 13.14 -0.26 -11.91
CA PRO A 428 13.56 -1.66 -11.87
C PRO A 428 14.25 -2.15 -13.16
N GLU A 429 15.58 -2.11 -13.19
CA GLU A 429 16.41 -2.73 -14.25
C GLU A 429 16.47 -4.26 -14.15
N ARG A 430 16.20 -4.80 -12.95
CA ARG A 430 16.17 -6.22 -12.65
C ARG A 430 14.86 -6.57 -11.93
N PRO A 431 13.69 -6.42 -12.59
CA PRO A 431 12.41 -6.64 -11.94
C PRO A 431 12.29 -8.09 -11.45
N MET A 432 11.43 -8.26 -10.45
CA MET A 432 11.14 -9.57 -9.87
C MET A 432 10.44 -10.44 -10.92
N VAL A 433 10.83 -11.72 -11.02
CA VAL A 433 10.17 -12.68 -11.93
C VAL A 433 9.36 -13.67 -11.09
N PRO A 434 8.02 -13.57 -11.10
CA PRO A 434 7.10 -14.49 -10.45
C PRO A 434 7.35 -15.97 -10.75
N PHE A 435 6.85 -16.85 -9.88
CA PHE A 435 6.79 -18.30 -10.12
C PHE A 435 5.44 -18.79 -10.65
N ILE A 436 4.52 -17.86 -10.93
CA ILE A 436 3.23 -18.09 -11.57
C ILE A 436 2.92 -16.93 -12.50
N ASP A 437 2.27 -17.24 -13.60
CA ASP A 437 1.75 -16.29 -14.57
C ASP A 437 0.94 -15.20 -13.84
N THR A 438 1.34 -13.95 -14.03
CA THR A 438 0.58 -12.78 -13.57
C THR A 438 -0.37 -12.28 -14.65
N VAL A 439 -1.27 -11.33 -14.35
CA VAL A 439 -2.23 -10.81 -15.35
C VAL A 439 -1.53 -10.12 -16.53
N HIS A 440 -0.36 -9.55 -16.28
CA HIS A 440 0.54 -8.96 -17.25
C HIS A 440 1.96 -9.50 -17.04
N ASP A 441 2.18 -10.75 -17.44
CA ASP A 441 3.45 -11.45 -17.27
C ASP A 441 4.46 -11.06 -18.37
N ARG A 442 5.16 -9.94 -18.15
CA ARG A 442 6.07 -9.32 -19.14
C ARG A 442 7.05 -8.36 -18.50
N ALA A 443 8.14 -8.05 -19.20
CA ALA A 443 9.02 -6.93 -18.85
C ALA A 443 8.27 -5.61 -19.11
N VAL A 444 8.51 -4.57 -18.30
CA VAL A 444 7.78 -3.30 -18.37
C VAL A 444 8.71 -2.13 -18.10
N VAL A 445 8.71 -1.13 -18.99
CA VAL A 445 9.44 0.14 -18.81
C VAL A 445 8.48 1.33 -18.95
N GLU A 446 8.47 2.22 -17.96
CA GLU A 446 7.68 3.46 -18.02
C GLU A 446 8.41 4.48 -18.92
N THR A 447 7.80 4.84 -20.05
CA THR A 447 8.39 5.81 -21.00
C THR A 447 8.12 7.25 -20.55
N PHE A 448 6.90 7.53 -20.09
CA PHE A 448 6.52 8.81 -19.53
C PHE A 448 5.35 8.71 -18.55
N ARG A 449 5.22 9.72 -17.68
CA ARG A 449 4.13 9.89 -16.72
C ARG A 449 3.31 11.13 -17.03
N GLY A 450 2.00 11.05 -16.85
CA GLY A 450 1.05 12.13 -17.17
C GLY A 450 0.37 11.94 -18.53
N CYS A 451 -0.47 12.90 -18.92
CA CYS A 451 -1.18 12.89 -20.21
C CYS A 451 -1.51 14.33 -20.64
N THR A 452 -1.39 14.64 -21.93
CA THR A 452 -1.63 15.98 -22.49
C THR A 452 -3.06 16.17 -23.03
N ARG A 453 -3.81 15.07 -23.21
CA ARG A 453 -5.13 15.03 -23.88
C ARG A 453 -6.28 15.60 -23.04
N GLY A 454 -6.22 15.43 -21.72
CA GLY A 454 -7.19 16.04 -20.79
C GLY A 454 -8.65 15.59 -20.94
N CYS A 455 -8.91 14.28 -21.13
CA CYS A 455 -10.27 13.74 -21.17
C CYS A 455 -11.03 14.06 -19.85
N ARG A 456 -12.27 14.54 -19.94
CA ARG A 456 -13.00 15.17 -18.82
C ARG A 456 -13.51 14.22 -17.73
N PHE A 457 -13.56 12.93 -18.02
CA PHE A 457 -13.85 11.86 -17.06
C PHE A 457 -12.58 11.26 -16.42
N CYS A 458 -11.40 11.50 -17.01
CA CYS A 458 -10.20 10.73 -16.68
C CYS A 458 -9.40 11.40 -15.55
N GLN A 459 -9.49 10.85 -14.34
CA GLN A 459 -8.73 11.33 -13.18
C GLN A 459 -7.23 11.34 -13.46
N ALA A 460 -6.68 10.26 -14.02
CA ALA A 460 -5.26 10.15 -14.38
C ALA A 460 -4.78 11.27 -15.34
N GLY A 461 -5.67 11.75 -16.23
CA GLY A 461 -5.41 12.89 -17.13
C GLY A 461 -5.29 14.25 -16.43
N MET A 462 -5.59 14.31 -15.13
CA MET A 462 -5.49 15.50 -14.28
C MET A 462 -4.46 15.29 -13.16
N ILE A 463 -4.59 14.21 -12.36
CA ILE A 463 -3.77 13.98 -11.15
C ILE A 463 -2.31 13.57 -11.42
N TYR A 464 -1.91 13.35 -12.67
CA TYR A 464 -0.50 13.07 -13.02
C TYR A 464 0.21 14.20 -13.78
N ARG A 465 -0.46 15.32 -14.08
CA ARG A 465 0.16 16.47 -14.77
C ARG A 465 1.31 17.07 -13.94
N PRO A 466 2.37 17.61 -14.54
CA PRO A 466 2.62 17.73 -15.98
C PRO A 466 3.09 16.39 -16.59
N ILE A 467 3.15 16.34 -17.92
CA ILE A 467 3.83 15.23 -18.59
C ILE A 467 5.34 15.28 -18.30
N ARG A 468 5.91 14.12 -18.00
CA ARG A 468 7.31 13.92 -17.62
C ARG A 468 7.82 12.69 -18.36
N GLU A 469 8.73 12.87 -19.31
CA GLU A 469 9.26 11.80 -20.17
C GLU A 469 10.66 11.39 -19.72
N ARG A 470 11.02 10.12 -19.94
CA ARG A 470 12.43 9.67 -19.92
C ARG A 470 13.07 9.84 -21.30
N SER A 471 14.39 9.96 -21.35
CA SER A 471 15.14 9.92 -22.60
C SER A 471 15.06 8.54 -23.25
N LYS A 472 15.23 8.51 -24.59
CA LYS A 472 15.28 7.27 -25.36
C LYS A 472 16.43 6.38 -24.87
N GLU A 473 17.58 7.00 -24.61
CA GLU A 473 18.80 6.37 -24.11
C GLU A 473 18.55 5.68 -22.76
N THR A 474 17.87 6.35 -21.83
CA THR A 474 17.50 5.76 -20.53
C THR A 474 16.50 4.62 -20.67
N ILE A 475 15.51 4.75 -21.56
CA ILE A 475 14.53 3.67 -21.83
C ILE A 475 15.23 2.45 -22.43
N GLU A 476 16.06 2.62 -23.47
CA GLU A 476 16.81 1.54 -24.11
C GLU A 476 17.73 0.81 -23.12
N ARG A 477 18.44 1.57 -22.28
CA ARG A 477 19.32 1.05 -21.22
C ARG A 477 18.55 0.19 -20.21
N ILE A 478 17.34 0.60 -19.82
CA ILE A 478 16.47 -0.20 -18.93
C ILE A 478 15.98 -1.45 -19.66
N VAL A 479 15.55 -1.32 -20.93
CA VAL A 479 15.11 -2.44 -21.79
C VAL A 479 16.18 -3.53 -21.87
N GLU A 480 17.42 -3.19 -22.22
CA GLU A 480 18.52 -4.15 -22.33
C GLU A 480 18.74 -4.91 -21.01
N ARG A 481 18.74 -4.19 -19.87
CA ARG A 481 18.89 -4.79 -18.54
C ARG A 481 17.75 -5.71 -18.15
N GLN A 482 16.51 -5.35 -18.47
CA GLN A 482 15.35 -6.19 -18.19
C GLN A 482 15.37 -7.46 -19.05
N LEU A 483 15.67 -7.35 -20.34
CA LEU A 483 15.78 -8.49 -21.26
C LEU A 483 16.88 -9.47 -20.80
N ASP A 484 18.05 -8.96 -20.41
CA ASP A 484 19.18 -9.78 -19.98
C ASP A 484 18.98 -10.46 -18.60
N THR A 485 18.06 -9.99 -17.76
CA THR A 485 17.94 -10.44 -16.35
C THR A 485 16.61 -11.08 -15.97
N THR A 486 15.54 -10.89 -16.75
CA THR A 486 14.23 -11.51 -16.49
C THR A 486 14.12 -12.88 -17.12
N GLY A 487 14.19 -12.96 -18.46
CA GLY A 487 13.80 -14.13 -19.25
C GLY A 487 12.34 -14.14 -19.67
N HIS A 488 11.63 -12.98 -19.62
CA HIS A 488 10.29 -12.85 -20.19
C HIS A 488 10.31 -12.94 -21.72
N ASP A 489 9.26 -13.49 -22.32
CA ASP A 489 9.04 -13.56 -23.77
C ASP A 489 8.26 -12.36 -24.34
N GLU A 490 7.73 -11.48 -23.48
CA GLU A 490 7.11 -10.20 -23.83
C GLU A 490 7.75 -9.03 -23.06
N LEU A 491 7.88 -7.87 -23.73
CA LEU A 491 8.25 -6.58 -23.15
C LEU A 491 7.20 -5.52 -23.50
N SER A 492 6.88 -4.62 -22.57
CA SER A 492 5.87 -3.58 -22.74
C SER A 492 6.43 -2.18 -22.45
N LEU A 493 6.15 -1.25 -23.38
CA LEU A 493 6.28 0.19 -23.09
C LEU A 493 5.03 0.65 -22.32
N LEU A 494 5.23 1.31 -21.18
CA LEU A 494 4.15 1.75 -20.28
C LEU A 494 4.04 3.27 -20.23
N SER A 495 2.83 3.76 -20.50
CA SER A 495 2.39 5.13 -20.22
C SER A 495 0.85 5.18 -20.27
N LEU A 496 0.25 6.36 -20.10
CA LEU A 496 -1.18 6.54 -20.35
C LEU A 496 -1.55 6.56 -21.85
N SER A 497 -0.58 6.76 -22.75
CA SER A 497 -0.80 6.85 -24.20
C SER A 497 0.54 6.72 -24.94
N THR A 498 1.01 5.50 -25.20
CA THR A 498 2.43 5.28 -25.57
C THR A 498 2.84 5.94 -26.88
N SER A 499 1.90 6.14 -27.80
CA SER A 499 2.09 6.88 -29.06
C SER A 499 2.21 8.40 -28.88
N ASP A 500 1.98 8.96 -27.69
CA ASP A 500 2.14 10.38 -27.42
C ASP A 500 3.56 10.79 -26.99
N TYR A 501 4.46 9.82 -26.79
CA TYR A 501 5.88 10.04 -26.46
C TYR A 501 6.60 10.79 -27.60
N SER A 502 7.40 11.81 -27.25
CA SER A 502 7.98 12.76 -28.22
C SER A 502 8.78 12.16 -29.38
N ASP A 503 9.45 11.02 -29.18
CA ASP A 503 10.25 10.29 -30.20
C ASP A 503 9.75 8.85 -30.39
N PHE A 504 8.42 8.67 -30.48
CA PHE A 504 7.78 7.35 -30.46
C PHE A 504 8.26 6.40 -31.57
N GLU A 505 8.36 6.85 -32.82
CA GLU A 505 8.73 5.99 -33.94
C GLU A 505 10.15 5.43 -33.79
N ALA A 506 11.12 6.29 -33.46
CA ALA A 506 12.51 5.89 -33.35
C ALA A 506 12.80 5.11 -32.06
N LEU A 507 12.07 5.37 -30.97
CA LEU A 507 12.09 4.53 -29.77
C LEU A 507 11.51 3.14 -30.05
N ALA A 508 10.30 3.07 -30.61
CA ALA A 508 9.63 1.80 -30.87
C ALA A 508 10.45 0.91 -31.82
N THR A 509 11.01 1.48 -32.89
CA THR A 509 11.88 0.74 -33.83
C THR A 509 13.12 0.18 -33.13
N SER A 510 13.87 1.00 -32.39
CA SER A 510 15.06 0.56 -31.67
C SER A 510 14.77 -0.51 -30.62
N VAL A 511 13.65 -0.39 -29.89
CA VAL A 511 13.22 -1.40 -28.91
C VAL A 511 12.78 -2.69 -29.60
N MET A 512 12.11 -2.63 -30.76
CA MET A 512 11.78 -3.83 -31.55
C MET A 512 13.02 -4.60 -31.97
N ASP A 513 14.06 -3.92 -32.48
CA ASP A 513 15.32 -4.55 -32.89
C ASP A 513 16.00 -5.27 -31.70
N LYS A 514 16.12 -4.60 -30.54
CA LYS A 514 16.72 -5.18 -29.32
C LYS A 514 15.93 -6.39 -28.78
N CYS A 515 14.61 -6.39 -28.97
CA CYS A 515 13.74 -7.51 -28.60
C CYS A 515 13.85 -8.67 -29.60
N ALA A 516 13.93 -8.36 -30.90
CA ALA A 516 14.10 -9.32 -31.99
C ALA A 516 15.37 -10.16 -31.82
N ASP A 517 16.50 -9.51 -31.50
CA ASP A 517 17.79 -10.16 -31.21
C ASP A 517 17.71 -11.21 -30.09
N ARG A 518 16.70 -11.12 -29.21
CA ARG A 518 16.50 -12.00 -28.05
C ARG A 518 15.25 -12.88 -28.17
N ASN A 519 14.55 -12.86 -29.32
CA ASN A 519 13.25 -13.52 -29.55
C ASN A 519 12.14 -13.10 -28.55
N VAL A 520 12.14 -11.84 -28.12
CA VAL A 520 11.12 -11.26 -27.24
C VAL A 520 10.12 -10.46 -28.08
N ALA A 521 8.83 -10.55 -27.75
CA ALA A 521 7.76 -9.78 -28.39
C ALA A 521 7.63 -8.38 -27.76
N LEU A 522 7.55 -7.33 -28.60
CA LEU A 522 7.19 -5.99 -28.13
C LEU A 522 5.67 -5.82 -28.07
N SER A 523 5.20 -5.34 -26.93
CA SER A 523 3.82 -5.04 -26.61
C SER A 523 3.64 -3.54 -26.44
N LEU A 524 2.68 -2.97 -27.17
CA LEU A 524 2.33 -1.55 -27.09
C LEU A 524 0.88 -1.42 -26.59
N PRO A 525 0.63 -1.48 -25.27
CA PRO A 525 -0.67 -1.14 -24.71
C PRO A 525 -0.97 0.35 -24.90
N SER A 526 -2.26 0.71 -24.79
CA SER A 526 -2.72 2.11 -24.74
C SER A 526 -2.31 2.96 -25.95
N LEU A 527 -2.45 2.42 -27.16
CA LEU A 527 -2.21 3.15 -28.41
C LEU A 527 -3.40 4.08 -28.76
N ARG A 528 -3.10 5.34 -29.09
CA ARG A 528 -4.07 6.31 -29.62
C ARG A 528 -3.94 6.44 -31.14
N LEU A 529 -5.08 6.37 -31.81
CA LEU A 529 -5.18 6.27 -33.27
C LEU A 529 -4.66 7.48 -34.04
N ASP A 530 -4.91 8.68 -33.52
CA ASP A 530 -4.57 9.96 -34.16
C ASP A 530 -3.06 10.24 -34.22
N SER A 531 -2.26 9.46 -33.48
CA SER A 531 -0.81 9.60 -33.33
C SER A 531 -0.02 8.38 -33.84
N PHE A 532 -0.68 7.41 -34.49
CA PHE A 532 -0.11 6.07 -34.63
C PHE A 532 0.60 5.83 -35.97
N SER A 533 1.88 5.45 -35.89
CA SER A 533 2.71 5.16 -37.06
C SER A 533 2.40 3.79 -37.68
N PHE A 534 2.02 3.80 -38.96
CA PHE A 534 1.79 2.58 -39.75
C PHE A 534 3.07 1.77 -39.97
N THR A 535 4.25 2.39 -39.91
CA THR A 535 5.54 1.71 -39.98
C THR A 535 5.72 0.76 -38.80
N VAL A 536 5.41 1.23 -37.58
CA VAL A 536 5.48 0.41 -36.35
C VAL A 536 4.46 -0.75 -36.39
N LEU A 537 3.26 -0.53 -36.98
CA LEU A 537 2.28 -1.60 -37.20
C LEU A 537 2.77 -2.73 -38.12
N GLN A 538 3.57 -2.41 -39.14
CA GLN A 538 4.10 -3.41 -40.08
C GLN A 538 5.16 -4.30 -39.41
N GLU A 539 5.99 -3.71 -38.56
CA GLU A 539 7.04 -4.44 -37.83
C GLU A 539 6.45 -5.38 -36.76
N ILE A 540 5.46 -4.92 -35.98
CA ILE A 540 4.79 -5.74 -34.95
C ILE A 540 4.15 -7.02 -35.52
N GLN A 541 3.71 -7.01 -36.79
CA GLN A 541 3.10 -8.18 -37.44
C GLN A 541 4.02 -9.39 -37.57
N LYS A 542 5.34 -9.20 -37.51
CA LYS A 542 6.32 -10.26 -37.73
C LYS A 542 6.33 -11.33 -36.62
N TYR A 543 5.86 -10.99 -35.42
CA TYR A 543 6.02 -11.83 -34.23
C TYR A 543 4.72 -12.50 -33.72
N ARG A 544 3.60 -11.78 -33.57
CA ARG A 544 2.32 -12.40 -33.18
C ARG A 544 1.09 -11.55 -33.54
N LYS A 545 0.06 -12.16 -34.12
CA LYS A 545 -1.24 -11.49 -34.39
C LYS A 545 -2.18 -11.58 -33.18
N SER A 546 -2.04 -10.65 -32.23
CA SER A 546 -3.02 -10.40 -31.17
C SER A 546 -4.25 -9.63 -31.69
N GLY A 547 -5.31 -9.54 -30.89
CA GLY A 547 -6.47 -8.69 -31.20
C GLY A 547 -6.16 -7.21 -30.98
N LEU A 548 -6.53 -6.35 -31.93
CA LEU A 548 -6.25 -4.91 -31.84
C LEU A 548 -7.36 -4.21 -31.07
N THR A 549 -7.01 -3.39 -30.07
CA THR A 549 -7.98 -2.77 -29.16
C THR A 549 -7.98 -1.25 -29.34
N PHE A 550 -9.16 -0.66 -29.48
CA PHE A 550 -9.38 0.78 -29.56
C PHE A 550 -10.33 1.23 -28.46
N ALA A 551 -10.23 2.49 -28.03
CA ALA A 551 -11.12 3.07 -27.03
C ALA A 551 -11.74 4.38 -27.55
N PRO A 552 -12.84 4.31 -28.33
CA PRO A 552 -13.62 5.50 -28.71
C PRO A 552 -14.29 6.19 -27.51
N GLU A 553 -14.56 5.47 -26.42
CA GLU A 553 -15.30 5.86 -25.20
C GLU A 553 -16.77 6.23 -25.40
N ALA A 554 -17.15 6.81 -26.55
CA ALA A 554 -18.50 7.28 -26.85
C ALA A 554 -18.88 7.05 -28.33
N GLY A 555 -20.17 6.84 -28.58
CA GLY A 555 -20.70 6.46 -29.91
C GLY A 555 -20.70 7.56 -30.95
N THR A 556 -21.13 8.78 -30.62
CA THR A 556 -21.18 9.92 -31.57
C THR A 556 -19.99 10.85 -31.45
N GLN A 557 -19.74 11.66 -32.49
CA GLN A 557 -18.72 12.70 -32.42
C GLN A 557 -19.03 13.73 -31.33
N ARG A 558 -20.30 14.16 -31.25
CA ARG A 558 -20.80 15.09 -30.23
C ARG A 558 -20.39 14.64 -28.83
N LEU A 559 -20.66 13.38 -28.45
CA LEU A 559 -20.34 12.91 -27.11
C LEU A 559 -18.83 12.73 -26.90
N ARG A 560 -18.06 12.33 -27.94
CA ARG A 560 -16.58 12.34 -27.89
C ARG A 560 -15.99 13.74 -27.66
N ASP A 561 -16.64 14.78 -28.17
CA ASP A 561 -16.26 16.19 -27.97
C ASP A 561 -16.66 16.70 -26.58
N VAL A 562 -17.85 16.32 -26.08
CA VAL A 562 -18.30 16.57 -24.69
C VAL A 562 -17.30 16.02 -23.67
N ILE A 563 -16.82 14.78 -23.85
CA ILE A 563 -15.86 14.16 -22.93
C ILE A 563 -14.39 14.56 -23.20
N ASN A 564 -14.15 15.38 -24.22
CA ASN A 564 -12.83 15.79 -24.72
C ASN A 564 -11.89 14.60 -25.03
N LYS A 565 -12.39 13.58 -25.75
CA LYS A 565 -11.57 12.44 -26.17
C LYS A 565 -10.59 12.81 -27.28
N GLY A 566 -10.97 13.76 -28.15
CA GLY A 566 -10.16 14.21 -29.28
C GLY A 566 -9.85 13.08 -30.27
N ILE A 567 -10.88 12.32 -30.66
CA ILE A 567 -10.82 11.27 -31.68
C ILE A 567 -12.05 11.47 -32.59
N THR A 568 -11.83 11.49 -33.90
CA THR A 568 -12.87 11.62 -34.92
C THR A 568 -13.36 10.25 -35.41
N GLU A 569 -14.48 10.22 -36.15
CA GLU A 569 -14.93 8.99 -36.82
C GLU A 569 -13.96 8.54 -37.90
N ASP A 570 -13.35 9.49 -38.61
CA ASP A 570 -12.34 9.20 -39.62
C ASP A 570 -11.08 8.58 -39.01
N ASP A 571 -10.63 9.02 -37.83
CA ASP A 571 -9.52 8.38 -37.09
C ASP A 571 -9.84 6.91 -36.77
N ILE A 572 -11.07 6.63 -36.31
CA ILE A 572 -11.53 5.27 -35.98
C ILE A 572 -11.58 4.40 -37.24
N PHE A 573 -12.28 4.85 -38.29
CA PHE A 573 -12.51 4.04 -39.47
C PHE A 573 -11.29 3.89 -40.37
N SER A 574 -10.43 4.91 -40.46
CA SER A 574 -9.16 4.83 -41.23
C SER A 574 -8.18 3.86 -40.58
N ALA A 575 -8.02 3.89 -39.25
CA ALA A 575 -7.14 2.96 -38.55
C ALA A 575 -7.67 1.52 -38.59
N VAL A 576 -8.98 1.32 -38.43
CA VAL A 576 -9.60 -0.01 -38.54
C VAL A 576 -9.47 -0.57 -39.95
N ARG A 577 -9.68 0.24 -41.00
CA ARG A 577 -9.49 -0.18 -42.40
C ARG A 577 -8.08 -0.72 -42.63
N GLN A 578 -7.07 0.03 -42.21
CA GLN A 578 -5.67 -0.34 -42.37
C GLN A 578 -5.30 -1.59 -41.56
N ALA A 579 -5.79 -1.72 -40.31
CA ALA A 579 -5.62 -2.94 -39.53
C ALA A 579 -6.22 -4.18 -40.23
N ILE A 580 -7.38 -4.03 -40.88
CA ILE A 580 -8.01 -5.13 -41.64
C ILE A 580 -7.21 -5.49 -42.90
N GLU A 581 -6.66 -4.50 -43.62
CA GLU A 581 -5.83 -4.68 -44.81
C GLU A 581 -4.52 -5.43 -44.48
N LEU A 582 -3.90 -5.08 -43.34
CA LEU A 582 -2.76 -5.77 -42.73
C LEU A 582 -3.14 -7.15 -42.12
N GLY A 583 -4.43 -7.49 -42.13
CA GLY A 583 -4.93 -8.84 -41.84
C GLY A 583 -5.07 -9.13 -40.35
N TRP A 584 -5.47 -8.15 -39.54
CA TRP A 584 -6.10 -8.39 -38.24
C TRP A 584 -7.52 -8.93 -38.43
N ASN A 585 -7.91 -9.90 -37.59
CA ASN A 585 -9.23 -10.55 -37.65
C ASN A 585 -10.06 -10.42 -36.36
N ASN A 586 -9.53 -9.77 -35.32
CA ASN A 586 -10.23 -9.48 -34.08
C ASN A 586 -9.95 -8.03 -33.70
N ILE A 587 -11.02 -7.24 -33.60
CA ILE A 587 -11.02 -5.85 -33.16
C ILE A 587 -11.78 -5.77 -31.83
N LYS A 588 -11.23 -5.10 -30.82
CA LYS A 588 -11.91 -4.80 -29.56
C LYS A 588 -12.15 -3.29 -29.45
N LEU A 589 -13.33 -2.90 -28.97
CA LEU A 589 -13.75 -1.52 -28.78
C LEU A 589 -14.14 -1.33 -27.32
N TYR A 590 -13.53 -0.35 -26.65
CA TYR A 590 -13.96 0.12 -25.34
C TYR A 590 -14.81 1.37 -25.45
N PHE A 591 -16.00 1.29 -24.87
CA PHE A 591 -16.94 2.38 -24.70
C PHE A 591 -17.31 2.50 -23.22
N MET A 592 -17.85 3.65 -22.86
CA MET A 592 -18.44 3.91 -21.56
C MET A 592 -19.84 4.49 -21.77
N ILE A 593 -20.78 4.14 -20.91
CA ILE A 593 -22.16 4.66 -20.93
C ILE A 593 -22.48 5.43 -19.66
N GLY A 594 -23.53 6.23 -19.72
CA GLY A 594 -23.94 7.15 -18.66
C GLY A 594 -23.06 8.40 -18.61
N HIS A 595 -22.39 8.77 -19.72
CA HIS A 595 -21.64 10.03 -19.78
C HIS A 595 -22.57 11.24 -19.54
N PRO A 596 -22.04 12.37 -19.02
CA PRO A 596 -22.81 13.59 -18.92
C PRO A 596 -23.32 14.05 -20.30
N THR A 597 -24.61 14.41 -20.37
CA THR A 597 -25.34 14.78 -21.61
C THR A 597 -25.55 13.67 -22.64
N GLU A 598 -25.29 12.40 -22.31
CA GLU A 598 -25.55 11.26 -23.19
C GLU A 598 -27.05 11.10 -23.53
N THR A 599 -27.35 10.81 -24.79
CA THR A 599 -28.69 10.52 -25.33
C THR A 599 -28.75 9.12 -25.92
N ASP A 600 -29.95 8.62 -26.20
CA ASP A 600 -30.11 7.29 -26.83
C ASP A 600 -29.50 7.24 -28.25
N GLU A 601 -29.42 8.38 -28.96
CA GLU A 601 -28.68 8.50 -30.24
C GLU A 601 -27.18 8.19 -30.07
N ASP A 602 -26.58 8.51 -28.92
CA ASP A 602 -25.18 8.20 -28.66
C ASP A 602 -24.97 6.69 -28.44
N LEU A 603 -25.96 6.01 -27.87
CA LEU A 603 -25.97 4.54 -27.70
C LEU A 603 -26.16 3.84 -29.05
N GLU A 604 -27.03 4.37 -29.91
CA GLU A 604 -27.15 3.91 -31.31
C GLU A 604 -25.81 4.05 -32.06
N GLY A 605 -25.11 5.19 -31.86
CA GLY A 605 -23.77 5.42 -32.41
C GLY A 605 -22.72 4.37 -32.01
N ILE A 606 -22.79 3.80 -30.80
CA ILE A 606 -21.92 2.67 -30.40
C ILE A 606 -22.15 1.46 -31.30
N ALA A 607 -23.42 1.12 -31.54
CA ALA A 607 -23.78 0.01 -32.40
C ALA A 607 -23.43 0.27 -33.88
N ASP A 608 -23.56 1.51 -34.33
CA ASP A 608 -23.29 1.88 -35.71
C ASP A 608 -21.80 1.91 -36.03
N ILE A 609 -20.92 2.34 -35.11
CA ILE A 609 -19.47 2.15 -35.24
C ILE A 609 -19.14 0.67 -35.43
N ALA A 610 -19.69 -0.21 -34.58
CA ALA A 610 -19.40 -1.64 -34.64
C ALA A 610 -19.92 -2.30 -35.95
N LYS A 611 -21.12 -1.93 -36.40
CA LYS A 611 -21.69 -2.37 -37.70
C LYS A 611 -20.88 -1.84 -38.88
N ARG A 612 -20.44 -0.58 -38.84
CA ARG A 612 -19.61 0.05 -39.89
C ARG A 612 -18.25 -0.63 -40.01
N ILE A 613 -17.65 -1.04 -38.89
CA ILE A 613 -16.42 -1.85 -38.90
C ILE A 613 -16.63 -3.22 -39.57
N LEU A 614 -17.76 -3.90 -39.32
CA LEU A 614 -18.12 -5.12 -40.07
C LEU A 614 -18.33 -4.87 -41.57
N GLN A 615 -18.81 -3.68 -41.96
CA GLN A 615 -18.92 -3.29 -43.35
C GLN A 615 -17.54 -3.04 -43.99
N ILE A 616 -16.64 -2.31 -43.31
CA ILE A 616 -15.25 -2.12 -43.75
C ILE A 616 -14.56 -3.47 -43.94
N LYS A 617 -14.79 -4.45 -43.04
CA LYS A 617 -14.27 -5.82 -43.22
C LYS A 617 -14.78 -6.50 -44.52
N LYS A 618 -15.99 -6.20 -44.99
CA LYS A 618 -16.50 -6.70 -46.28
C LYS A 618 -15.93 -5.93 -47.47
N GLU A 619 -15.61 -4.65 -47.29
CA GLU A 619 -15.05 -3.77 -48.34
C GLU A 619 -13.58 -4.11 -48.66
N VAL A 620 -12.72 -4.25 -47.63
CA VAL A 620 -11.25 -4.41 -47.82
C VAL A 620 -10.69 -5.72 -47.30
N GLY A 621 -11.48 -6.49 -46.55
CA GLY A 621 -10.99 -7.71 -45.90
C GLY A 621 -10.93 -8.91 -46.81
N LYS A 622 -9.81 -9.65 -46.74
CA LYS A 622 -9.73 -11.02 -47.25
C LYS A 622 -10.71 -11.93 -46.48
N GLY A 623 -11.28 -12.92 -47.18
CA GLY A 623 -12.26 -13.84 -46.61
C GLY A 623 -11.75 -14.60 -45.39
N GLY A 624 -12.63 -14.87 -44.43
CA GLY A 624 -12.30 -15.52 -43.16
C GLY A 624 -13.28 -15.15 -42.04
N ARG A 625 -13.08 -15.72 -40.84
CA ARG A 625 -13.80 -15.29 -39.64
C ARG A 625 -13.27 -13.94 -39.18
N PHE A 626 -14.16 -13.06 -38.75
CA PHE A 626 -13.85 -11.74 -38.19
C PHE A 626 -14.74 -11.49 -36.98
N ASN A 627 -14.21 -10.86 -35.94
CA ASN A 627 -14.96 -10.53 -34.73
C ASN A 627 -14.72 -9.08 -34.29
N VAL A 628 -15.80 -8.39 -33.91
CA VAL A 628 -15.77 -7.09 -33.22
C VAL A 628 -16.25 -7.31 -31.79
N THR A 629 -15.37 -7.11 -30.82
CA THR A 629 -15.72 -7.21 -29.40
C THR A 629 -16.04 -5.81 -28.88
N VAL A 630 -17.30 -5.51 -28.61
CA VAL A 630 -17.74 -4.30 -27.92
C VAL A 630 -17.73 -4.56 -26.42
N SER A 631 -16.97 -3.77 -25.67
CA SER A 631 -16.91 -3.80 -24.22
C SER A 631 -17.34 -2.45 -23.65
N VAL A 632 -18.38 -2.44 -22.82
CA VAL A 632 -18.96 -1.22 -22.22
C VAL A 632 -18.71 -1.20 -20.71
N SER A 633 -18.24 -0.06 -20.19
CA SER A 633 -18.20 0.24 -18.76
C SER A 633 -19.22 1.32 -18.38
N ASN A 634 -19.57 1.37 -17.09
CA ASN A 634 -20.42 2.43 -16.56
C ASN A 634 -19.58 3.64 -16.17
N PHE A 635 -20.07 4.86 -16.45
CA PHE A 635 -19.42 6.07 -15.98
C PHE A 635 -19.48 6.18 -14.45
N VAL A 636 -18.32 6.46 -13.84
CA VAL A 636 -18.17 6.74 -12.41
C VAL A 636 -17.50 8.12 -12.28
N PRO A 637 -18.17 9.15 -11.73
CA PRO A 637 -17.54 10.44 -11.48
C PRO A 637 -16.40 10.30 -10.46
N LYS A 638 -15.17 10.68 -10.84
CA LYS A 638 -13.98 10.60 -9.97
C LYS A 638 -13.54 11.99 -9.47
N ALA A 639 -12.96 12.01 -8.27
CA ALA A 639 -12.35 13.20 -7.68
C ALA A 639 -11.31 13.86 -8.60
N PHE A 640 -11.23 15.20 -8.60
CA PHE A 640 -10.32 16.01 -9.43
C PHE A 640 -10.47 15.82 -10.95
N THR A 641 -11.68 15.51 -11.41
CA THR A 641 -12.05 15.54 -12.84
C THR A 641 -12.98 16.72 -13.12
N PRO A 642 -13.03 17.25 -14.35
CA PRO A 642 -14.08 18.20 -14.76
C PRO A 642 -15.51 17.67 -14.57
N PHE A 643 -15.71 16.34 -14.53
CA PHE A 643 -17.02 15.73 -14.26
C PHE A 643 -17.28 15.39 -12.78
N GLN A 644 -16.42 15.80 -11.85
CA GLN A 644 -16.54 15.46 -10.41
C GLN A 644 -17.87 15.93 -9.77
N TRP A 645 -18.50 16.95 -10.36
CA TRP A 645 -19.80 17.49 -9.95
C TRP A 645 -21.01 16.75 -10.55
N MET A 646 -20.84 16.04 -11.66
CA MET A 646 -21.96 15.39 -12.38
C MET A 646 -22.50 14.18 -11.61
N GLY A 647 -23.79 13.87 -11.77
CA GLY A 647 -24.43 12.67 -11.25
C GLY A 647 -23.97 11.39 -11.98
N GLN A 648 -23.97 10.27 -11.27
CA GLN A 648 -23.99 8.95 -11.90
C GLN A 648 -25.43 8.62 -12.33
N ASN A 649 -25.60 7.87 -13.41
CA ASN A 649 -26.91 7.30 -13.75
C ASN A 649 -27.37 6.31 -12.66
N SER A 650 -28.69 6.14 -12.52
CA SER A 650 -29.25 5.17 -11.57
C SER A 650 -29.00 3.73 -12.04
N LEU A 651 -29.14 2.78 -11.11
CA LEU A 651 -29.07 1.34 -11.41
C LEU A 651 -30.08 0.91 -12.49
N GLU A 652 -31.28 1.51 -12.50
CA GLU A 652 -32.30 1.26 -13.50
C GLU A 652 -31.88 1.79 -14.89
N GLU A 653 -31.27 2.97 -14.94
CA GLU A 653 -30.85 3.60 -16.19
C GLU A 653 -29.65 2.87 -16.82
N PHE A 654 -28.67 2.40 -16.03
CA PHE A 654 -27.60 1.52 -16.56
C PHE A 654 -28.17 0.23 -17.15
N ARG A 655 -29.12 -0.43 -16.45
CA ARG A 655 -29.81 -1.63 -16.95
C ARG A 655 -30.56 -1.36 -18.26
N ARG A 656 -31.32 -0.26 -18.34
CA ARG A 656 -32.01 0.18 -19.57
C ARG A 656 -31.05 0.31 -20.74
N LYS A 657 -29.91 0.97 -20.53
CA LYS A 657 -28.89 1.20 -21.57
C LYS A 657 -28.18 -0.09 -21.99
N HIS A 658 -27.85 -0.96 -21.04
CA HIS A 658 -27.26 -2.27 -21.34
C HIS A 658 -28.22 -3.18 -22.12
N ASP A 659 -29.51 -3.20 -21.76
CA ASP A 659 -30.52 -3.96 -22.48
C ASP A 659 -30.77 -3.40 -23.90
N PHE A 660 -30.80 -2.07 -24.05
CA PHE A 660 -30.90 -1.39 -25.34
C PHE A 660 -29.73 -1.74 -26.27
N LEU A 661 -28.49 -1.62 -25.77
CA LEU A 661 -27.29 -2.02 -26.51
C LEU A 661 -27.26 -3.52 -26.82
N ARG A 662 -27.72 -4.39 -25.92
CA ARG A 662 -27.82 -5.84 -26.16
C ARG A 662 -28.73 -6.15 -27.36
N GLY A 663 -29.82 -5.40 -27.51
CA GLY A 663 -30.70 -5.48 -28.70
C GLY A 663 -30.00 -5.02 -29.98
N LEU A 664 -29.40 -3.83 -29.96
CA LEU A 664 -28.74 -3.22 -31.14
C LEU A 664 -27.48 -3.97 -31.62
N LEU A 665 -26.78 -4.63 -30.69
CA LEU A 665 -25.54 -5.37 -30.94
C LEU A 665 -25.75 -6.88 -31.15
N TYR A 666 -27.00 -7.36 -31.24
CA TYR A 666 -27.32 -8.75 -31.57
C TYR A 666 -27.08 -9.03 -33.08
N VAL A 667 -25.81 -8.96 -33.49
CA VAL A 667 -25.37 -9.02 -34.89
C VAL A 667 -24.25 -10.05 -35.02
N LYS A 668 -24.36 -10.92 -36.04
CA LYS A 668 -23.34 -11.96 -36.29
C LYS A 668 -21.98 -11.34 -36.58
N GLY A 669 -20.98 -11.70 -35.76
CA GLY A 669 -19.63 -11.15 -35.81
C GLY A 669 -19.38 -10.01 -34.81
N ILE A 670 -20.36 -9.67 -33.97
CA ILE A 670 -20.20 -8.83 -32.80
C ILE A 670 -20.27 -9.70 -31.53
N THR A 671 -19.38 -9.44 -30.57
CA THR A 671 -19.47 -9.91 -29.18
C THR A 671 -19.72 -8.69 -28.31
N PHE A 672 -20.75 -8.70 -27.47
CA PHE A 672 -21.03 -7.63 -26.52
C PHE A 672 -20.75 -8.08 -25.09
N ASN A 673 -19.92 -7.32 -24.38
CA ASN A 673 -19.62 -7.49 -22.95
C ASN A 673 -19.89 -6.16 -22.25
N TYR A 674 -20.34 -6.20 -20.99
CA TYR A 674 -20.56 -5.01 -20.19
C TYR A 674 -20.21 -5.25 -18.71
N HIS A 675 -20.00 -4.16 -17.96
CA HIS A 675 -19.67 -4.19 -16.54
C HIS A 675 -20.92 -4.44 -15.67
N ASP A 676 -20.73 -5.01 -14.48
CA ASP A 676 -21.82 -5.15 -13.50
C ASP A 676 -22.31 -3.77 -13.00
N ASP A 677 -23.63 -3.60 -13.01
CA ASP A 677 -24.27 -2.33 -12.70
C ASP A 677 -24.13 -1.95 -11.22
N PHE A 678 -24.35 -2.90 -10.31
CA PHE A 678 -24.39 -2.61 -8.88
C PHE A 678 -22.99 -2.40 -8.29
N THR A 679 -22.00 -3.15 -8.79
CA THR A 679 -20.57 -2.91 -8.51
C THR A 679 -20.17 -1.48 -8.90
N SER A 680 -20.66 -0.97 -10.03
CA SER A 680 -20.39 0.40 -10.49
C SER A 680 -21.04 1.49 -9.61
N VAL A 681 -22.17 1.17 -8.96
CA VAL A 681 -22.80 2.05 -7.95
C VAL A 681 -21.97 2.07 -6.66
N LEU A 682 -21.50 0.90 -6.19
CA LEU A 682 -20.63 0.81 -5.00
C LEU A 682 -19.28 1.51 -5.22
N GLU A 683 -18.69 1.36 -6.40
CA GLU A 683 -17.48 2.09 -6.81
C GLU A 683 -17.72 3.61 -6.71
N ALA A 684 -18.87 4.11 -7.16
CA ALA A 684 -19.21 5.52 -7.07
C ALA A 684 -19.51 5.99 -5.62
N VAL A 685 -20.10 5.16 -4.76
CA VAL A 685 -20.29 5.48 -3.32
C VAL A 685 -18.96 5.81 -2.67
N PHE A 686 -17.93 4.99 -2.89
CA PHE A 686 -16.62 5.21 -2.31
C PHE A 686 -15.80 6.26 -3.07
N ALA A 687 -15.79 6.24 -4.40
CA ALA A 687 -15.07 7.23 -5.20
C ALA A 687 -15.52 8.67 -4.91
N ARG A 688 -16.82 8.85 -4.63
CA ARG A 688 -17.45 10.14 -4.34
C ARG A 688 -17.76 10.38 -2.86
N GLY A 689 -17.41 9.43 -1.98
CA GLY A 689 -17.82 9.35 -0.58
C GLY A 689 -17.06 10.30 0.34
N ASP A 690 -17.65 10.57 1.51
CA ASP A 690 -17.00 11.24 2.64
C ASP A 690 -16.75 10.27 3.81
N ARG A 691 -16.19 10.79 4.91
CA ARG A 691 -15.80 10.04 6.12
C ARG A 691 -16.86 9.08 6.64
N ARG A 692 -18.15 9.44 6.51
CA ARG A 692 -19.27 8.61 6.96
C ARG A 692 -19.34 7.28 6.21
N THR A 693 -18.92 7.24 4.94
CA THR A 693 -18.92 6.01 4.11
C THR A 693 -18.01 4.91 4.64
N GLY A 694 -16.99 5.24 5.46
CA GLY A 694 -16.17 4.25 6.17
C GLY A 694 -17.01 3.34 7.09
N LYS A 695 -18.11 3.83 7.66
CA LYS A 695 -19.02 3.03 8.48
C LYS A 695 -19.78 1.98 7.65
N LEU A 696 -20.15 2.32 6.41
CA LEU A 696 -20.74 1.36 5.47
C LEU A 696 -19.72 0.30 5.05
N LEU A 697 -18.47 0.69 4.80
CA LEU A 697 -17.38 -0.24 4.47
C LEU A 697 -17.17 -1.28 5.58
N LEU A 698 -17.07 -0.82 6.84
CA LEU A 698 -16.96 -1.72 8.00
C LEU A 698 -18.19 -2.63 8.11
N GLN A 699 -19.39 -2.08 7.95
CA GLN A 699 -20.61 -2.89 8.02
C GLN A 699 -20.68 -3.95 6.91
N ALA A 700 -20.20 -3.66 5.71
CA ALA A 700 -20.13 -4.62 4.61
C ALA A 700 -19.11 -5.74 4.90
N TYR A 701 -17.95 -5.41 5.45
CA TYR A 701 -16.97 -6.41 5.91
C TYR A 701 -17.56 -7.33 7.00
N GLU A 702 -18.29 -6.78 7.97
CA GLU A 702 -19.01 -7.56 9.01
C GLU A 702 -20.10 -8.48 8.44
N GLU A 703 -20.72 -8.12 7.31
CA GLU A 703 -21.66 -8.98 6.58
C GLU A 703 -20.95 -10.04 5.71
N GLY A 704 -19.62 -10.01 5.65
CA GLY A 704 -18.79 -10.96 4.90
C GLY A 704 -18.57 -10.59 3.43
N CYS A 705 -18.56 -9.29 3.10
CA CYS A 705 -18.06 -8.77 1.82
C CYS A 705 -16.53 -8.71 1.86
N VAL A 706 -15.86 -9.49 1.00
CA VAL A 706 -14.40 -9.51 0.79
C VAL A 706 -14.13 -9.98 -0.64
N ARG A 707 -13.14 -9.38 -1.31
CA ARG A 707 -12.77 -9.60 -2.73
C ARG A 707 -13.90 -9.26 -3.70
N ASP A 708 -14.67 -8.22 -3.38
CA ASP A 708 -15.86 -7.78 -4.12
C ASP A 708 -15.64 -7.39 -5.59
N SER A 709 -14.38 -7.20 -6.03
CA SER A 709 -14.03 -7.05 -7.45
C SER A 709 -14.12 -8.33 -8.29
N TRP A 710 -14.13 -9.49 -7.64
CA TRP A 710 -14.20 -10.79 -8.28
C TRP A 710 -15.67 -11.24 -8.32
N SER A 711 -16.20 -11.49 -9.51
CA SER A 711 -17.64 -11.75 -9.71
C SER A 711 -18.13 -13.02 -9.01
N GLU A 712 -17.24 -13.97 -8.75
CA GLU A 712 -17.47 -15.18 -7.95
C GLU A 712 -17.47 -14.94 -6.43
N CYS A 713 -16.97 -13.78 -5.97
CA CYS A 713 -16.94 -13.36 -4.56
C CYS A 713 -18.06 -12.35 -4.24
N PHE A 714 -18.49 -11.57 -5.24
CA PHE A 714 -19.44 -10.48 -5.09
C PHE A 714 -20.85 -10.97 -4.70
N ASP A 715 -21.46 -10.29 -3.73
CA ASP A 715 -22.79 -10.60 -3.19
C ASP A 715 -23.58 -9.30 -2.96
N GLU A 716 -24.46 -9.01 -3.91
CA GLU A 716 -25.33 -7.82 -3.89
C GLU A 716 -26.22 -7.76 -2.63
N GLU A 717 -26.70 -8.90 -2.11
CA GLU A 717 -27.60 -8.90 -0.94
C GLU A 717 -26.87 -8.59 0.38
N LYS A 718 -25.61 -9.00 0.54
CA LYS A 718 -24.79 -8.55 1.68
C LYS A 718 -24.61 -7.04 1.67
N TRP A 719 -24.28 -6.46 0.52
CA TRP A 719 -24.15 -5.01 0.36
C TRP A 719 -25.48 -4.29 0.63
N ARG A 720 -26.60 -4.77 0.07
CA ARG A 720 -27.94 -4.23 0.37
C ARG A 720 -28.28 -4.33 1.86
N LYS A 721 -27.89 -5.42 2.54
CA LYS A 721 -28.07 -5.59 3.99
C LYS A 721 -27.21 -4.61 4.80
N ALA A 722 -25.96 -4.39 4.41
CA ALA A 722 -25.06 -3.42 5.04
C ALA A 722 -25.60 -1.98 4.90
N ILE A 723 -26.08 -1.60 3.71
CA ILE A 723 -26.72 -0.30 3.46
C ILE A 723 -27.95 -0.13 4.36
N ARG A 724 -28.86 -1.11 4.39
CA ARG A 724 -30.07 -1.10 5.25
C ARG A 724 -29.75 -0.96 6.74
N LYS A 725 -28.67 -1.59 7.23
CA LYS A 725 -28.23 -1.50 8.63
C LYS A 725 -27.59 -0.16 8.97
N ASN A 726 -26.76 0.38 8.07
CA ASN A 726 -25.99 1.58 8.33
C ASN A 726 -26.82 2.87 8.16
N GLY A 727 -27.87 2.82 7.33
CA GLY A 727 -28.74 3.97 7.07
C GLY A 727 -28.11 5.03 6.16
N ILE A 728 -26.99 4.71 5.49
CA ILE A 728 -26.38 5.59 4.49
C ILE A 728 -27.23 5.62 3.22
N ASP A 729 -27.64 6.82 2.83
CA ASP A 729 -28.18 7.10 1.51
C ASP A 729 -27.06 7.04 0.47
N ILE A 730 -27.06 5.97 -0.33
CA ILE A 730 -26.10 5.80 -1.43
C ILE A 730 -26.41 6.72 -2.62
N GLU A 731 -27.65 7.17 -2.78
CA GLU A 731 -28.08 8.00 -3.92
C GLU A 731 -27.60 9.44 -3.76
N PHE A 732 -27.56 9.94 -2.52
CA PHE A 732 -26.90 11.20 -2.14
C PHE A 732 -25.44 11.30 -2.61
N TYR A 733 -24.68 10.18 -2.55
CA TYR A 733 -23.29 10.15 -3.00
C TYR A 733 -23.15 9.91 -4.51
N THR A 734 -24.02 9.09 -5.10
CA THR A 734 -23.90 8.57 -6.47
C THR A 734 -24.66 9.38 -7.51
N GLN A 735 -25.97 9.54 -7.36
CA GLN A 735 -26.87 10.10 -8.39
C GLN A 735 -26.93 11.62 -8.38
N ARG A 736 -26.60 12.26 -7.25
CA ARG A 736 -26.68 13.72 -7.08
C ARG A 736 -25.73 14.49 -8.01
N GLU A 737 -26.31 15.39 -8.80
CA GLU A 737 -25.63 16.56 -9.37
C GLU A 737 -25.24 17.50 -8.22
N ARG A 738 -23.95 17.81 -8.10
CA ARG A 738 -23.39 18.67 -7.06
C ARG A 738 -23.26 20.10 -7.55
N ASP A 739 -23.41 21.07 -6.66
CA ASP A 739 -23.14 22.46 -7.02
C ASP A 739 -21.65 22.62 -7.35
N VAL A 740 -21.32 23.43 -8.35
CA VAL A 740 -19.92 23.67 -8.73
C VAL A 740 -19.12 24.37 -7.63
N ASP A 741 -19.80 25.12 -6.75
CA ASP A 741 -19.21 25.79 -5.59
C ASP A 741 -19.41 24.99 -4.27
N GLU A 742 -19.87 23.73 -4.35
CA GLU A 742 -19.89 22.80 -3.21
C GLU A 742 -18.47 22.40 -2.76
N VAL A 743 -18.25 22.35 -1.44
CA VAL A 743 -17.03 21.77 -0.87
C VAL A 743 -17.14 20.24 -0.98
N LEU A 744 -16.32 19.63 -1.83
CA LEU A 744 -16.37 18.19 -2.07
C LEU A 744 -15.52 17.41 -1.05
N PRO A 745 -15.79 16.11 -0.80
CA PRO A 745 -15.10 15.33 0.24
C PRO A 745 -13.56 15.24 0.11
N TRP A 746 -13.02 15.42 -1.10
CA TRP A 746 -11.59 15.42 -1.35
C TRP A 746 -10.95 16.83 -1.33
N TYR A 747 -11.71 17.90 -1.04
CA TYR A 747 -11.18 19.28 -1.10
C TYR A 747 -10.08 19.57 -0.07
N ILE A 748 -9.95 18.74 0.98
CA ILE A 748 -8.78 18.75 1.87
C ILE A 748 -7.47 18.47 1.13
N ILE A 749 -7.51 17.76 -0.01
CA ILE A 749 -6.37 17.51 -0.89
C ILE A 749 -6.29 18.60 -1.99
N ASP A 750 -5.08 19.05 -2.30
CA ASP A 750 -4.76 19.88 -3.48
C ASP A 750 -3.95 19.05 -4.49
N SER A 751 -4.58 18.75 -5.63
CA SER A 751 -4.00 18.00 -6.74
C SER A 751 -3.12 18.84 -7.67
N SER A 752 -2.88 20.12 -7.34
CA SER A 752 -2.13 21.10 -8.15
C SER A 752 -2.76 21.47 -9.51
N VAL A 753 -3.92 20.91 -9.86
CA VAL A 753 -4.76 21.38 -10.97
C VAL A 753 -5.73 22.44 -10.43
N SER A 754 -5.87 23.56 -11.13
CA SER A 754 -6.73 24.66 -10.69
C SER A 754 -8.23 24.29 -10.75
N GLU A 755 -8.99 24.69 -9.73
CA GLU A 755 -10.44 24.47 -9.71
C GLU A 755 -11.14 25.26 -10.82
N GLU A 756 -10.60 26.44 -11.16
CA GLU A 756 -11.03 27.29 -12.26
C GLU A 756 -10.90 26.57 -13.62
N TYR A 757 -9.84 25.76 -13.82
CA TYR A 757 -9.69 24.94 -15.02
C TYR A 757 -10.71 23.80 -15.06
N LEU A 758 -10.93 23.11 -13.94
CA LEU A 758 -11.95 22.05 -13.86
C LEU A 758 -13.36 22.62 -14.14
N LYS A 759 -13.69 23.80 -13.57
CA LYS A 759 -14.94 24.52 -13.82
C LYS A 759 -15.06 24.99 -15.27
N LEU A 760 -13.97 25.43 -15.90
CA LEU A 760 -13.95 25.80 -17.31
C LEU A 760 -14.21 24.59 -18.23
N GLU A 761 -13.55 23.46 -17.98
CA GLU A 761 -13.77 22.22 -18.74
C GLU A 761 -15.19 21.66 -18.56
N TRP A 762 -15.76 21.76 -17.35
CA TRP A 762 -17.17 21.44 -17.10
C TRP A 762 -18.12 22.32 -17.93
N LYS A 763 -17.86 23.65 -17.99
CA LYS A 763 -18.64 24.58 -18.84
C LYS A 763 -18.52 24.24 -20.33
N ARG A 764 -17.32 23.92 -20.80
CA ARG A 764 -17.05 23.52 -22.20
C ARG A 764 -17.79 22.24 -22.58
N ALA A 765 -17.82 21.25 -21.69
CA ALA A 765 -18.54 20.00 -21.92
C ALA A 765 -20.03 20.21 -22.20
N LYS A 766 -20.69 21.12 -21.47
CA LYS A 766 -22.13 21.41 -21.65
C LYS A 766 -22.50 21.95 -23.04
N VAL A 767 -21.53 22.46 -23.79
CA VAL A 767 -21.71 22.98 -25.16
C VAL A 767 -20.88 22.20 -26.19
N ALA A 768 -20.41 21.00 -25.85
CA ALA A 768 -19.54 20.15 -26.67
C ALA A 768 -18.28 20.87 -27.22
N GLN A 769 -17.80 21.92 -26.53
CA GLN A 769 -16.60 22.63 -26.96
C GLN A 769 -15.35 21.79 -26.62
N ILE A 770 -14.55 21.48 -27.64
CA ILE A 770 -13.27 20.79 -27.46
C ILE A 770 -12.20 21.70 -26.83
N THR A 771 -11.27 21.07 -26.12
CA THR A 771 -10.05 21.68 -25.60
C THR A 771 -8.85 20.99 -26.27
N PRO A 772 -7.98 21.75 -26.97
CA PRO A 772 -6.89 21.17 -27.74
C PRO A 772 -5.85 20.48 -26.85
N ASP A 773 -5.07 19.58 -27.47
CA ASP A 773 -3.92 18.93 -26.85
C ASP A 773 -2.91 19.98 -26.34
N CYS A 774 -2.36 19.77 -25.14
CA CYS A 774 -1.37 20.70 -24.57
C CYS A 774 -0.09 20.83 -25.41
N ARG A 775 0.21 19.87 -26.31
CA ARG A 775 1.32 19.96 -27.28
C ARG A 775 1.11 21.08 -28.32
N ASN A 776 -0.14 21.48 -28.55
CA ASN A 776 -0.50 22.57 -29.46
C ASN A 776 -0.64 23.93 -28.75
N GLY A 777 -0.38 24.00 -27.44
CA GLY A 777 -0.43 25.21 -26.64
C GLY A 777 -0.93 24.98 -25.21
N CYS A 778 -0.50 25.84 -24.28
CA CYS A 778 -0.89 25.74 -22.87
C CYS A 778 -2.41 25.89 -22.67
N THR A 779 -3.05 24.91 -22.02
CA THR A 779 -4.49 24.93 -21.72
C THR A 779 -4.86 25.56 -20.38
N GLY A 780 -3.88 26.09 -19.62
CA GLY A 780 -4.14 26.89 -18.41
C GLY A 780 -4.51 26.09 -17.15
N CYS A 781 -4.14 24.81 -17.04
CA CYS A 781 -4.52 23.96 -15.89
C CYS A 781 -3.88 24.31 -14.53
N GLY A 782 -3.08 25.38 -14.45
CA GLY A 782 -2.52 25.91 -13.19
C GLY A 782 -1.36 25.13 -12.56
N ILE A 783 -0.90 24.05 -13.20
CA ILE A 783 0.21 23.19 -12.71
C ILE A 783 1.57 23.91 -12.67
N ASN A 784 1.75 24.91 -13.55
CA ASN A 784 2.90 25.80 -13.61
C ASN A 784 3.12 26.60 -12.32
N ARG A 785 2.09 26.77 -11.48
CA ARG A 785 2.20 27.38 -10.14
C ARG A 785 2.93 26.48 -9.12
N ARG A 786 3.12 25.19 -9.43
CA ARG A 786 3.87 24.22 -8.59
C ARG A 786 5.20 23.85 -9.23
N THR A 787 5.21 23.51 -10.52
CA THR A 787 6.42 22.96 -11.17
C THR A 787 6.54 23.40 -12.62
N VAL A 788 7.76 23.37 -13.16
CA VAL A 788 8.03 23.67 -14.57
C VAL A 788 7.24 22.69 -15.45
N CYS A 789 6.55 23.22 -16.46
CA CYS A 789 5.85 22.41 -17.45
C CYS A 789 6.41 22.71 -18.83
N LYS A 790 7.09 21.73 -19.44
CA LYS A 790 7.74 21.85 -20.77
C LYS A 790 6.78 22.29 -21.88
N LEU A 791 5.48 21.98 -21.76
CA LEU A 791 4.42 22.39 -22.69
C LEU A 791 3.72 23.71 -22.34
N GLY A 792 3.95 24.22 -21.12
CA GLY A 792 3.23 25.38 -20.58
C GLY A 792 3.98 26.70 -20.66
N GLY A 793 5.32 26.65 -20.70
CA GLY A 793 6.16 27.80 -20.37
C GLY A 793 6.07 28.18 -18.88
N ILE A 794 6.78 29.25 -18.50
CA ILE A 794 6.60 29.91 -17.21
C ILE A 794 5.61 31.06 -17.42
N TYR A 795 4.58 31.13 -16.60
CA TYR A 795 3.83 32.36 -16.36
C TYR A 795 4.31 32.83 -14.98
N GLU A 796 4.97 34.00 -14.94
CA GLU A 796 5.30 34.70 -13.69
C GLU A 796 4.05 35.35 -13.07
#